data_AF-A0AAV5M919-F1
#
_entry.id   AF-A0AAV5M919-F1
#
_cell.length_a   1.000
_cell.length_b   1.000
_cell.length_c   1.000
_cell.angle_alpha   90.00
_cell.angle_beta   90.00
_cell.angle_gamma   90.00
#
_symmetry.space_group_name_H-M   'P 1'
#
loop_
_entity.id
_entity.type
_entity.pdbx_description
1 polymer ?
#
loop_
_entity_poly.entity_id
_entity_poly.type
_entity_poly.pdbx_seq_one_letter_code
_entity_poly.pdbx_strand_id
1 'polypeptide(L)'
;MSSTEDYSGPLSGPLNKRPGKRSPRFNLPEKEEQYVELTLDVRENSVTVHSVRGTADAVGCSNDKLEEDPELLLLAKGLEKKSSFGSSMVRNASVKLRQMGNELKRLASFSKKPPPDRFDRTKSAAAHALKGLKFISKTDGSAGWAAVEVRFDEITASNGGALPRSRFGECIGMKDSKEFAGQLFDALARKRNIQGDSICKAELKEFWDQISNQSFDARLQTFFDMVDKDADGRITEEEVKEIISLSASANKLANIQKQAEEYAALIMEELDPDNLGYIKIHNLEMLLLQAPAQPVRAGESQNLSTMLSQKLKPTYDQNPVRRCYRCTKYFLSDNWQRLWVMALWTVVMCGLFAYKYIQYRRRAAFVVMGHCVCMAKGAAETLKLNMALILLPVCRNTITWLRNKTKLGVAVPFDDNLNFHKVIAAAIAMGVGIHAITHLACDFPRLLHAGGDYELMEPYFGKQPKSYWFFVKSVEGVTGIIMIVLMTIAFTLAMTWFRREKLKLPKLLKKLTGFNAFWYSHHLFVVVYSLLIVHGIFLYLTKEWYKKTTWMYLAIPVSLYAWERLTRVLRSSIKAVSISKVAVYPGNVLALHMSKPHGFRYKSGQYMFVNCAAVSPFEWHPFSITSAPGDNYLSVHIRTLGDWTLQLRTVFSEVCQQPDNGKSGLLRADCVQGQNPDFPRVLIDGPYGAPAQDYKKYEVVLLVGLGIGATPMISILKDIVNNIRAMEEEEENVGLENGNGWVSPPPKRKDSFKTRRAYFYWVTREQGSFDWFKGIMNDVAEQDHNHVIELHNYCTSVYEEGDARSALIAMLQSLNHAKCGVDIVSGTRVKSHFAKPNWRTVYKRITLDHPSSRVGVFYCGPPALTKELRQLASDFTHKTNTKFDFHKENF
;
A
#
# COMPACT_ATOMS: atom_id res chain seq x y z
N MET A 1 -2.53 33.82 -47.59
CA MET A 1 -1.11 34.22 -47.53
C MET A 1 -0.44 33.28 -46.55
N SER A 2 0.07 32.16 -47.05
CA SER A 2 1.48 31.98 -47.51
C SER A 2 2.25 31.33 -46.37
N SER A 3 2.96 30.20 -46.44
CA SER A 3 3.19 29.08 -47.37
C SER A 3 4.61 28.60 -47.03
N THR A 4 4.86 27.30 -47.01
CA THR A 4 6.14 26.61 -47.26
C THR A 4 5.87 25.12 -47.00
N GLU A 5 5.41 24.39 -48.01
CA GLU A 5 6.17 23.67 -49.06
C GLU A 5 6.82 22.35 -48.60
N ASP A 6 6.31 21.30 -49.25
CA ASP A 6 6.70 19.89 -49.24
C ASP A 6 7.97 19.63 -50.06
N TYR A 7 8.66 18.50 -49.81
CA TYR A 7 9.19 17.64 -50.88
C TYR A 7 9.25 16.15 -50.43
N SER A 8 8.30 15.38 -51.01
CA SER A 8 8.25 13.96 -51.47
C SER A 8 9.18 12.82 -50.97
N GLY A 9 8.55 11.64 -50.77
CA GLY A 9 9.14 10.29 -50.54
C GLY A 9 9.55 9.53 -51.84
N PRO A 10 9.33 8.19 -52.03
CA PRO A 10 8.70 7.16 -51.17
C PRO A 10 9.29 5.69 -51.28
N LEU A 11 8.57 4.69 -50.70
CA LEU A 11 8.55 3.22 -50.98
C LEU A 11 9.72 2.36 -50.41
N SER A 12 9.57 1.20 -49.72
CA SER A 12 8.58 0.10 -49.72
C SER A 12 8.71 -0.77 -48.43
N GLY A 13 7.66 -1.50 -48.03
CA GLY A 13 7.61 -2.37 -46.82
C GLY A 13 8.25 -3.77 -46.93
N PRO A 14 7.72 -4.80 -46.21
CA PRO A 14 7.96 -5.09 -44.79
C PRO A 14 8.57 -6.50 -44.57
N LEU A 15 9.18 -6.80 -43.42
CA LEU A 15 9.33 -8.19 -42.95
C LEU A 15 9.62 -8.31 -41.43
N ASN A 16 8.74 -9.05 -40.76
CA ASN A 16 8.85 -9.61 -39.42
C ASN A 16 10.19 -10.34 -39.18
N LYS A 17 10.83 -10.13 -38.02
CA LYS A 17 11.44 -11.21 -37.18
C LYS A 17 11.99 -10.69 -35.84
N ARG A 18 11.60 -11.36 -34.76
CA ARG A 18 12.17 -11.25 -33.40
C ARG A 18 13.64 -11.69 -33.38
N PRO A 19 14.55 -11.08 -32.58
CA PRO A 19 15.88 -11.64 -32.38
C PRO A 19 15.90 -12.58 -31.17
N GLY A 20 16.34 -13.82 -31.41
CA GLY A 20 16.72 -14.79 -30.39
C GLY A 20 18.14 -14.54 -29.88
N LYS A 21 18.39 -14.98 -28.64
CA LYS A 21 19.68 -14.94 -27.94
C LYS A 21 20.78 -15.64 -28.73
N ARG A 22 21.93 -14.97 -28.92
CA ARG A 22 23.22 -15.59 -29.27
C ARG A 22 24.20 -15.35 -28.12
N SER A 23 24.85 -16.43 -27.68
CA SER A 23 26.02 -16.44 -26.80
C SER A 23 27.30 -16.50 -27.66
N PRO A 24 28.35 -15.73 -27.39
CA PRO A 24 29.61 -15.85 -28.12
C PRO A 24 30.49 -16.97 -27.53
N ARG A 25 31.08 -17.77 -28.41
CA ARG A 25 32.16 -18.73 -28.13
C ARG A 25 33.48 -18.04 -28.49
N PHE A 26 34.45 -18.02 -27.59
CA PHE A 26 35.84 -17.64 -27.88
C PHE A 26 36.71 -18.91 -27.84
N ASN A 27 37.54 -19.09 -28.88
CA ASN A 27 38.60 -20.08 -28.97
C ASN A 27 39.93 -19.40 -28.58
N LEU A 28 40.72 -20.03 -27.70
CA LEU A 28 42.14 -19.74 -27.45
C LEU A 28 42.87 -21.06 -27.07
N PRO A 29 44.20 -21.16 -27.27
CA PRO A 29 44.93 -22.42 -27.47
C PRO A 29 45.37 -23.14 -26.19
N GLU A 30 45.66 -24.43 -26.36
CA GLU A 30 45.99 -25.44 -25.35
C GLU A 30 47.30 -25.18 -24.59
N LYS A 31 47.24 -25.30 -23.25
CA LYS A 31 48.34 -25.71 -22.39
C LYS A 31 47.83 -26.85 -21.50
N GLU A 32 48.58 -27.94 -21.46
CA GLU A 32 48.30 -29.11 -20.63
C GLU A 32 48.42 -28.76 -19.15
N GLU A 33 47.28 -28.73 -18.46
CA GLU A 33 47.22 -28.81 -17.00
C GLU A 33 46.31 -29.99 -16.63
N GLN A 34 46.72 -30.75 -15.64
CA GLN A 34 46.03 -31.95 -15.17
C GLN A 34 44.77 -31.53 -14.40
N TYR A 35 43.58 -31.68 -14.99
CA TYR A 35 42.33 -31.23 -14.37
C TYR A 35 41.66 -32.34 -13.55
N VAL A 36 41.26 -32.01 -12.33
CA VAL A 36 40.31 -32.79 -11.53
C VAL A 36 38.91 -32.24 -11.80
N GLU A 37 38.03 -33.04 -12.40
CA GLU A 37 36.65 -32.62 -12.64
C GLU A 37 35.83 -32.72 -11.33
N LEU A 38 35.55 -31.56 -10.73
CA LEU A 38 34.74 -31.41 -9.52
C LEU A 38 33.33 -31.00 -9.89
N THR A 39 32.36 -31.91 -9.75
CA THR A 39 30.95 -31.57 -9.92
C THR A 39 30.40 -30.99 -8.61
N LEU A 40 30.17 -29.68 -8.59
CA LEU A 40 29.68 -28.91 -7.45
C LEU A 40 28.24 -28.48 -7.69
N ASP A 41 27.29 -28.88 -6.83
CA ASP A 41 25.96 -28.25 -6.79
C ASP A 41 26.05 -27.03 -5.87
N VAL A 42 26.09 -25.85 -6.48
CA VAL A 42 26.14 -24.57 -5.77
C VAL A 42 24.73 -24.07 -5.57
N ARG A 43 24.17 -24.31 -4.37
CA ARG A 43 22.99 -23.58 -3.89
C ARG A 43 23.45 -22.52 -2.91
N GLU A 44 22.86 -21.33 -3.00
CA GLU A 44 23.25 -20.05 -2.34
C GLU A 44 23.72 -20.06 -0.86
N ASN A 45 23.62 -21.17 -0.12
CA ASN A 45 24.09 -21.28 1.26
C ASN A 45 24.92 -22.55 1.58
N SER A 46 25.26 -23.42 0.62
CA SER A 46 26.22 -24.53 0.84
C SER A 46 26.73 -25.10 -0.48
N VAL A 47 28.01 -25.46 -0.52
CA VAL A 47 28.62 -26.21 -1.62
C VAL A 47 28.77 -27.66 -1.17
N THR A 48 28.14 -28.59 -1.88
CA THR A 48 28.31 -30.03 -1.64
C THR A 48 28.95 -30.67 -2.87
N VAL A 49 30.08 -31.35 -2.66
CA VAL A 49 30.82 -32.09 -3.69
C VAL A 49 30.13 -33.43 -3.91
N HIS A 50 29.65 -33.69 -5.12
CA HIS A 50 28.92 -34.92 -5.41
C HIS A 50 29.82 -36.08 -5.86
N SER A 51 30.92 -35.79 -6.53
CA SER A 51 31.94 -36.78 -6.89
C SER A 51 33.25 -36.10 -7.27
N VAL A 52 34.36 -36.77 -6.97
CA VAL A 52 35.69 -36.47 -7.49
C VAL A 52 36.06 -37.65 -8.37
N ARG A 53 36.27 -37.43 -9.67
CA ARG A 53 36.68 -38.50 -10.59
C ARG A 53 38.05 -38.15 -11.17
N GLY A 54 39.05 -38.96 -10.84
CA GLY A 54 40.37 -38.90 -11.50
C GLY A 54 40.30 -39.66 -12.82
N THR A 55 40.83 -39.08 -13.89
CA THR A 55 40.96 -39.74 -15.19
C THR A 55 42.18 -40.65 -15.21
N ALA A 56 42.00 -41.90 -14.78
CA ALA A 56 42.91 -42.99 -15.10
C ALA A 56 42.05 -44.23 -15.37
N ASP A 57 41.51 -44.32 -16.58
CA ASP A 57 41.02 -45.57 -17.18
C ASP A 57 40.70 -45.33 -18.66
N ALA A 58 41.75 -45.25 -19.48
CA ALA A 58 41.69 -45.61 -20.88
C ALA A 58 43.10 -46.00 -21.38
N VAL A 59 43.26 -47.31 -21.60
CA VAL A 59 44.25 -47.97 -22.48
C VAL A 59 45.63 -48.34 -21.89
N GLY A 60 45.77 -49.62 -21.53
CA GLY A 60 46.82 -50.49 -22.08
C GLY A 60 48.09 -50.80 -21.25
N CYS A 61 48.10 -52.01 -20.69
CA CYS A 61 49.24 -52.92 -20.42
C CYS A 61 50.44 -52.53 -19.50
N SER A 62 50.62 -53.43 -18.52
CA SER A 62 51.86 -54.02 -17.95
C SER A 62 52.82 -53.17 -17.09
N ASN A 63 53.00 -53.68 -15.86
CA ASN A 63 54.17 -53.64 -14.96
C ASN A 63 55.03 -52.36 -14.94
N ASP A 64 54.99 -51.58 -13.85
CA ASP A 64 55.86 -51.80 -12.69
C ASP A 64 55.55 -50.79 -11.58
N LYS A 65 55.98 -51.16 -10.36
CA LYS A 65 55.67 -50.57 -9.06
C LYS A 65 55.93 -49.06 -8.93
N LEU A 66 54.97 -48.33 -8.33
CA LEU A 66 55.27 -47.23 -7.41
C LEU A 66 54.15 -47.08 -6.36
N GLU A 67 54.54 -46.78 -5.13
CA GLU A 67 53.79 -46.91 -3.87
C GLU A 67 52.50 -46.08 -3.77
N GLU A 68 51.42 -46.71 -3.30
CA GLU A 68 50.16 -46.06 -2.93
C GLU A 68 50.20 -45.56 -1.47
N ASP A 69 49.71 -44.34 -1.26
CA ASP A 69 49.62 -43.65 0.03
C ASP A 69 48.42 -44.18 0.88
N PRO A 70 48.66 -44.73 2.09
CA PRO A 70 47.64 -45.37 2.92
C PRO A 70 46.56 -44.42 3.50
N GLU A 71 46.71 -43.10 3.40
CA GLU A 71 45.69 -42.15 3.90
C GLU A 71 44.44 -42.04 3.00
N LEU A 72 44.59 -42.29 1.68
CA LEU A 72 43.49 -42.19 0.72
C LEU A 72 42.50 -43.36 0.81
N LEU A 73 42.98 -44.54 1.23
CA LEU A 73 42.17 -45.75 1.39
C LEU A 73 41.32 -45.73 2.68
N LEU A 74 41.72 -44.94 3.69
CA LEU A 74 40.96 -44.74 4.92
C LEU A 74 39.79 -43.76 4.75
N LEU A 75 39.96 -42.75 3.89
CA LEU A 75 38.90 -41.77 3.58
C LEU A 75 37.77 -42.37 2.73
N ALA A 76 38.09 -43.28 1.81
CA ALA A 76 37.08 -43.97 0.99
C ALA A 76 36.23 -44.98 1.80
N LYS A 77 36.81 -45.65 2.81
CA LYS A 77 36.09 -46.65 3.63
C LYS A 77 35.14 -46.07 4.68
N GLY A 78 35.24 -44.77 4.98
CA GLY A 78 34.39 -44.09 5.97
C GLY A 78 33.00 -43.69 5.45
N LEU A 79 32.77 -43.70 4.13
CA LEU A 79 31.58 -43.09 3.51
C LEU A 79 30.54 -44.07 2.93
N GLU A 80 30.78 -45.39 2.93
CA GLU A 80 29.84 -46.37 2.36
C GLU A 80 28.92 -47.10 3.35
N LYS A 81 28.96 -46.79 4.65
CA LYS A 81 28.00 -47.36 5.61
C LYS A 81 27.24 -46.28 6.36
N LYS A 82 26.07 -45.90 5.82
CA LYS A 82 24.84 -45.57 6.57
C LYS A 82 23.70 -45.18 5.60
N SER A 83 23.14 -46.19 4.94
CA SER A 83 21.71 -46.19 4.60
C SER A 83 21.01 -47.09 5.60
N SER A 84 20.18 -46.51 6.46
CA SER A 84 18.99 -47.18 7.03
C SER A 84 18.19 -46.22 7.88
N PHE A 85 16.90 -46.45 7.80
CA PHE A 85 15.79 -45.68 8.31
C PHE A 85 15.65 -45.89 9.83
N GLY A 86 15.62 -44.81 10.63
CA GLY A 86 15.16 -44.85 12.02
C GLY A 86 16.21 -44.54 13.10
N SER A 87 16.40 -43.25 13.43
CA SER A 87 16.92 -42.81 14.76
C SER A 87 16.74 -41.31 14.99
N SER A 88 15.54 -40.84 15.38
CA SER A 88 15.33 -39.42 15.75
C SER A 88 15.33 -39.15 17.25
N MET A 89 15.46 -40.15 18.13
CA MET A 89 15.44 -39.95 19.60
C MET A 89 16.82 -39.88 20.28
N VAL A 90 17.92 -40.24 19.61
CA VAL A 90 19.27 -40.25 20.26
C VAL A 90 20.07 -38.95 20.03
N ARG A 91 19.62 -38.08 19.12
CA ARG A 91 20.35 -36.84 18.76
C ARG A 91 20.20 -35.70 19.79
N ASN A 92 19.21 -35.77 20.67
CA ASN A 92 18.97 -34.76 21.72
C ASN A 92 19.79 -34.98 23.01
N ALA A 93 20.29 -36.19 23.26
CA ALA A 93 21.08 -36.50 24.47
C ALA A 93 22.55 -36.07 24.35
N SER A 94 23.15 -36.18 23.15
CA SER A 94 24.56 -35.83 22.93
C SER A 94 24.84 -34.32 22.92
N VAL A 95 23.82 -33.51 22.64
CA VAL A 95 23.92 -32.04 22.66
C VAL A 95 23.94 -31.51 24.10
N LYS A 96 23.22 -32.16 25.01
CA LYS A 96 23.12 -31.76 26.43
C LYS A 96 24.41 -32.04 27.21
N LEU A 97 25.11 -33.15 26.90
CA LEU A 97 26.42 -33.48 27.50
C LEU A 97 27.56 -32.55 27.03
N ARG A 98 27.53 -32.09 25.77
CA ARG A 98 28.50 -31.09 25.27
C ARG A 98 28.28 -29.69 25.86
N GLN A 99 27.05 -29.38 26.24
CA GLN A 99 26.70 -28.09 26.84
C GLN A 99 27.15 -28.00 28.31
N MET A 100 27.10 -29.11 29.06
CA MET A 100 27.58 -29.15 30.46
C MET A 100 29.12 -29.14 30.58
N GLY A 101 29.85 -29.68 29.60
CA GLY A 101 31.32 -29.66 29.59
C GLY A 101 31.92 -28.27 29.38
N ASN A 102 31.20 -27.36 28.71
CA ASN A 102 31.67 -26.00 28.46
C ASN A 102 31.35 -25.03 29.61
N GLU A 103 30.31 -25.30 30.39
CA GLU A 103 29.95 -24.55 31.61
C GLU A 103 30.93 -24.85 32.77
N LEU A 104 31.37 -26.10 32.93
CA LEU A 104 32.37 -26.50 33.93
C LEU A 104 33.78 -25.92 33.67
N LYS A 105 34.10 -25.64 32.40
CA LYS A 105 35.38 -24.99 32.03
C LYS A 105 35.39 -23.48 32.28
N ARG A 106 34.21 -22.88 32.49
CA ARG A 106 34.03 -21.44 32.72
C ARG A 106 34.01 -21.05 34.21
N LEU A 107 33.81 -22.02 35.11
CA LEU A 107 33.80 -21.82 36.56
C LEU A 107 35.19 -21.92 37.23
N ALA A 108 36.24 -22.27 36.49
CA ALA A 108 37.55 -22.63 37.05
C ALA A 108 38.68 -21.59 36.84
N SER A 109 38.40 -20.36 36.39
CA SER A 109 39.45 -19.35 36.18
C SER A 109 39.09 -18.00 36.81
N PHE A 110 39.30 -17.89 38.12
CA PHE A 110 39.42 -16.62 38.84
C PHE A 110 40.89 -16.30 39.09
N SER A 111 41.23 -15.01 38.96
CA SER A 111 42.48 -14.32 39.35
C SER A 111 43.48 -14.00 38.23
N LYS A 112 43.38 -12.77 37.71
CA LYS A 112 44.48 -11.77 37.59
C LYS A 112 43.96 -10.48 36.93
N LYS A 113 44.32 -9.31 37.50
CA LYS A 113 44.06 -7.96 36.95
C LYS A 113 44.80 -7.77 35.60
N PRO A 114 44.21 -7.11 34.59
CA PRO A 114 44.95 -6.64 33.42
C PRO A 114 45.38 -5.16 33.53
N PRO A 115 46.42 -4.73 32.78
CA PRO A 115 46.86 -3.34 32.64
C PRO A 115 45.92 -2.54 31.70
N PRO A 116 46.06 -1.21 31.57
CA PRO A 116 45.13 -0.42 30.76
C PRO A 116 45.38 -0.59 29.24
N ASP A 117 44.31 -0.35 28.50
CA ASP A 117 44.18 -0.16 27.05
C ASP A 117 44.39 -1.35 26.09
N ARG A 118 43.26 -1.98 25.73
CA ARG A 118 42.80 -2.08 24.34
C ARG A 118 41.31 -2.44 24.34
N PHE A 119 40.46 -1.57 23.82
CA PHE A 119 39.04 -1.87 23.63
C PHE A 119 38.88 -3.12 22.75
N ASP A 120 38.40 -4.21 23.35
CA ASP A 120 38.12 -5.46 22.64
C ASP A 120 36.79 -5.30 21.88
N ARG A 121 36.90 -5.19 20.55
CA ARG A 121 35.78 -5.02 19.62
C ARG A 121 34.86 -6.23 19.68
N THR A 122 33.76 -6.14 20.42
CA THR A 122 32.70 -7.14 20.35
C THR A 122 32.10 -7.18 18.94
N LYS A 123 32.15 -8.35 18.29
CA LYS A 123 31.72 -8.60 16.90
C LYS A 123 30.28 -8.16 16.56
N SER A 124 29.43 -7.91 17.57
CA SER A 124 28.05 -7.47 17.38
C SER A 124 27.91 -5.97 17.08
N ALA A 125 28.73 -5.12 17.70
CA ALA A 125 28.74 -3.67 17.43
C ALA A 125 29.38 -3.36 16.08
N ALA A 126 30.47 -4.07 15.76
CA ALA A 126 31.15 -3.97 14.46
C ALA A 126 30.23 -4.38 13.28
N ALA A 127 29.38 -5.40 13.44
CA ALA A 127 28.47 -5.83 12.37
C ALA A 127 27.36 -4.81 12.05
N HIS A 128 26.95 -4.00 13.02
CA HIS A 128 26.01 -2.88 12.83
C HIS A 128 26.72 -1.63 12.28
N ALA A 129 27.92 -1.32 12.79
CA ALA A 129 28.77 -0.23 12.30
C ALA A 129 29.17 -0.39 10.82
N LEU A 130 29.41 -1.62 10.36
CA LEU A 130 29.75 -1.92 8.95
C LEU A 130 28.68 -1.52 7.93
N LYS A 131 27.44 -1.22 8.34
CA LYS A 131 26.36 -0.75 7.45
C LYS A 131 26.19 0.78 7.40
N GLY A 132 26.80 1.55 8.29
CA GLY A 132 26.62 3.01 8.39
C GLY A 132 27.36 3.82 7.32
N LEU A 133 26.93 5.07 7.07
CA LEU A 133 27.55 6.08 6.18
C LEU A 133 27.73 5.71 4.69
N LYS A 134 26.75 5.08 4.05
CA LYS A 134 26.75 4.88 2.60
C LYS A 134 26.41 6.19 1.88
N PHE A 135 27.30 6.67 1.03
CA PHE A 135 27.05 7.83 0.18
C PHE A 135 26.21 7.49 -1.06
N ILE A 136 26.22 6.22 -1.48
CA ILE A 136 25.43 5.70 -2.60
C ILE A 136 24.43 4.68 -2.07
N SER A 137 23.14 5.01 -2.16
CA SER A 137 22.06 4.10 -1.80
C SER A 137 21.79 3.06 -2.91
N LYS A 138 21.08 1.96 -2.59
CA LYS A 138 20.61 1.00 -3.61
C LYS A 138 19.70 1.64 -4.66
N THR A 139 19.03 2.74 -4.31
CA THR A 139 18.16 3.49 -5.23
C THR A 139 18.94 4.42 -6.15
N ASP A 140 20.09 4.93 -5.70
CA ASP A 140 20.93 5.85 -6.48
C ASP A 140 21.98 5.11 -7.34
N GLY A 141 22.38 3.91 -6.92
CA GLY A 141 23.50 3.15 -7.49
C GLY A 141 23.17 1.73 -7.98
N SER A 142 21.94 1.47 -8.45
CA SER A 142 21.57 0.13 -8.97
C SER A 142 22.41 -0.34 -10.17
N ALA A 143 23.23 0.54 -10.74
CA ALA A 143 24.20 0.20 -11.75
C ALA A 143 25.56 0.76 -11.32
N GLY A 144 26.55 -0.12 -11.16
CA GLY A 144 27.90 0.22 -10.69
C GLY A 144 28.66 1.16 -11.63
N TRP A 145 29.99 1.19 -11.54
CA TRP A 145 30.84 2.11 -12.32
C TRP A 145 30.42 2.26 -13.79
N ALA A 146 30.07 1.15 -14.47
CA ALA A 146 29.64 1.16 -15.87
C ALA A 146 28.49 2.15 -16.19
N ALA A 147 27.53 2.35 -15.28
CA ALA A 147 26.45 3.31 -15.53
C ALA A 147 26.82 4.74 -15.16
N VAL A 148 27.76 4.94 -14.23
CA VAL A 148 28.34 6.26 -13.95
C VAL A 148 29.14 6.72 -15.15
N GLU A 149 29.92 5.81 -15.72
CA GLU A 149 30.69 6.01 -16.94
C GLU A 149 29.81 6.40 -18.12
N VAL A 150 28.73 5.66 -18.40
CA VAL A 150 27.78 6.04 -19.45
C VAL A 150 27.19 7.44 -19.22
N ARG A 151 26.82 7.78 -17.97
CA ARG A 151 26.31 9.11 -17.65
C ARG A 151 27.37 10.20 -17.79
N PHE A 152 28.63 9.91 -17.46
CA PHE A 152 29.73 10.84 -17.68
C PHE A 152 29.88 11.13 -19.17
N ASP A 153 29.91 10.10 -20.01
CA ASP A 153 30.05 10.24 -21.46
C ASP A 153 28.85 11.02 -22.05
N GLU A 154 27.63 10.77 -21.60
CA GLU A 154 26.42 11.53 -21.98
C GLU A 154 26.48 13.01 -21.57
N ILE A 155 26.92 13.29 -20.34
CA ILE A 155 26.96 14.66 -19.77
C ILE A 155 28.08 15.50 -20.40
N THR A 156 29.20 14.87 -20.72
CA THR A 156 30.41 15.53 -21.21
C THR A 156 30.52 15.54 -22.74
N ALA A 157 29.58 14.90 -23.45
CA ALA A 157 29.54 14.85 -24.92
C ALA A 157 29.59 16.22 -25.60
N SER A 158 29.03 17.26 -24.97
CA SER A 158 29.07 18.66 -25.48
C SER A 158 30.25 19.49 -24.98
N ASN A 159 30.99 19.02 -23.97
CA ASN A 159 31.94 19.81 -23.17
C ASN A 159 33.38 19.26 -23.19
N GLY A 160 33.75 18.48 -24.21
CA GLY A 160 35.14 18.04 -24.40
C GLY A 160 35.68 17.10 -23.31
N GLY A 161 34.82 16.33 -22.63
CA GLY A 161 35.25 15.29 -21.68
C GLY A 161 35.55 15.78 -20.25
N ALA A 162 35.12 16.98 -19.87
CA ALA A 162 35.23 17.50 -18.50
C ALA A 162 33.85 17.57 -17.80
N LEU A 163 33.75 17.00 -16.60
CA LEU A 163 32.54 17.00 -15.78
C LEU A 163 32.57 18.18 -14.79
N PRO A 164 31.66 19.16 -14.89
CA PRO A 164 31.61 20.27 -13.95
C PRO A 164 31.02 19.85 -12.60
N ARG A 165 31.48 20.51 -11.52
CA ARG A 165 31.01 20.33 -10.13
C ARG A 165 29.49 20.34 -10.02
N SER A 166 28.81 21.25 -10.71
CA SER A 166 27.34 21.40 -10.69
C SER A 166 26.57 20.17 -11.21
N ARG A 167 27.21 19.34 -12.05
CA ARG A 167 26.64 18.11 -12.61
C ARG A 167 27.22 16.83 -11.99
N PHE A 168 28.15 16.95 -11.04
CA PHE A 168 28.74 15.81 -10.35
C PHE A 168 27.68 14.90 -9.72
N GLY A 169 26.75 15.47 -8.95
CA GLY A 169 25.64 14.72 -8.33
C GLY A 169 24.76 13.99 -9.36
N GLU A 170 24.53 14.57 -10.53
CA GLU A 170 23.77 13.92 -11.61
C GLU A 170 24.50 12.69 -12.17
N CYS A 171 25.83 12.80 -12.31
CA CYS A 171 26.69 11.75 -12.82
C CYS A 171 26.80 10.55 -11.86
N ILE A 172 26.98 10.79 -10.55
CA ILE A 172 27.09 9.70 -9.56
C ILE A 172 25.74 9.12 -9.11
N GLY A 173 24.62 9.69 -9.58
CA GLY A 173 23.26 9.21 -9.27
C GLY A 173 22.56 9.92 -8.10
N MET A 174 23.19 10.94 -7.50
CA MET A 174 22.64 11.79 -6.44
C MET A 174 21.84 12.99 -7.02
N LYS A 175 20.86 12.70 -7.87
CA LYS A 175 20.10 13.74 -8.61
C LYS A 175 19.28 14.68 -7.72
N ASP A 176 18.74 14.14 -6.63
CA ASP A 176 17.85 14.85 -5.71
C ASP A 176 18.57 15.63 -4.60
N SER A 177 19.90 15.50 -4.50
CA SER A 177 20.72 16.09 -3.41
C SER A 177 21.99 16.75 -3.97
N LYS A 178 21.81 17.73 -4.88
CA LYS A 178 22.91 18.39 -5.60
C LYS A 178 23.88 19.16 -4.69
N GLU A 179 23.35 19.86 -3.68
CA GLU A 179 24.16 20.64 -2.72
C GLU A 179 25.07 19.72 -1.90
N PHE A 180 24.50 18.63 -1.35
CA PHE A 180 25.25 17.61 -0.64
C PHE A 180 26.30 16.93 -1.54
N ALA A 181 25.96 16.64 -2.79
CA ALA A 181 26.92 16.08 -3.75
C ALA A 181 28.04 17.08 -4.11
N GLY A 182 27.75 18.38 -4.14
CA GLY A 182 28.75 19.43 -4.31
C GLY A 182 29.75 19.47 -3.15
N GLN A 183 29.28 19.38 -1.91
CA GLN A 183 30.17 19.31 -0.74
C GLN A 183 31.02 18.04 -0.74
N LEU A 184 30.44 16.91 -1.14
CA LEU A 184 31.18 15.67 -1.33
C LEU A 184 32.27 15.81 -2.41
N PHE A 185 31.97 16.51 -3.52
CA PHE A 185 32.97 16.82 -4.54
C PHE A 185 34.11 17.67 -3.97
N ASP A 186 33.78 18.73 -3.23
CA ASP A 186 34.76 19.64 -2.66
C ASP A 186 35.70 18.92 -1.68
N ALA A 187 35.15 18.04 -0.83
CA ALA A 187 35.94 17.21 0.08
C ALA A 187 36.91 16.27 -0.66
N LEU A 188 36.44 15.61 -1.72
CA LEU A 188 37.25 14.68 -2.52
C LEU A 188 38.31 15.40 -3.35
N ALA A 189 38.01 16.61 -3.84
CA ALA A 189 38.91 17.47 -4.59
C ALA A 189 40.01 18.05 -3.68
N ARG A 190 39.66 18.56 -2.49
CA ARG A 190 40.61 19.04 -1.48
C ARG A 190 41.64 17.97 -1.13
N LYS A 191 41.19 16.75 -0.88
CA LYS A 191 42.06 15.61 -0.53
C LYS A 191 43.09 15.27 -1.61
N ARG A 192 42.81 15.60 -2.88
CA ARG A 192 43.67 15.32 -4.03
C ARG A 192 44.34 16.57 -4.60
N ASN A 193 44.19 17.72 -3.93
CA ASN A 193 44.73 19.01 -4.35
C ASN A 193 44.30 19.42 -5.78
N ILE A 194 43.06 19.08 -6.15
CA ILE A 194 42.46 19.47 -7.44
C ILE A 194 41.89 20.88 -7.29
N GLN A 195 42.47 21.86 -7.98
CA GLN A 195 42.09 23.28 -7.88
C GLN A 195 41.00 23.72 -8.89
N GLY A 196 40.45 22.79 -9.70
CA GLY A 196 39.48 23.08 -10.76
C GLY A 196 38.04 22.69 -10.41
N ASP A 197 37.07 23.46 -10.93
CA ASP A 197 35.62 23.20 -10.82
C ASP A 197 35.12 22.08 -11.77
N SER A 198 36.03 21.35 -12.40
CA SER A 198 35.72 20.26 -13.32
C SER A 198 36.75 19.14 -13.21
N ILE A 199 36.28 17.90 -13.39
CA ILE A 199 37.12 16.70 -13.32
C ILE A 199 37.03 15.89 -14.62
N CYS A 200 38.11 15.20 -14.96
CA CYS A 200 38.15 14.24 -16.05
C CYS A 200 37.60 12.87 -15.62
N LYS A 201 37.46 11.96 -16.58
CA LYS A 201 36.93 10.60 -16.37
C LYS A 201 37.78 9.79 -15.37
N ALA A 202 39.10 9.96 -15.40
CA ALA A 202 40.03 9.26 -14.51
C ALA A 202 39.88 9.74 -13.06
N GLU A 203 39.81 11.05 -12.83
CA GLU A 203 39.57 11.62 -11.50
C GLU A 203 38.18 11.21 -10.96
N LEU A 204 37.15 11.20 -11.82
CA LEU A 204 35.84 10.68 -11.43
C LEU A 204 35.89 9.20 -11.01
N LYS A 205 36.73 8.39 -11.66
CA LYS A 205 36.90 6.98 -11.30
C LYS A 205 37.48 6.84 -9.89
N GLU A 206 38.49 7.62 -9.57
CA GLU A 206 39.07 7.63 -8.23
C GLU A 206 38.07 8.11 -7.16
N PHE A 207 37.29 9.16 -7.47
CA PHE A 207 36.25 9.65 -6.59
C PHE A 207 35.23 8.52 -6.33
N TRP A 208 34.80 7.84 -7.39
CA TRP A 208 33.85 6.73 -7.29
C TRP A 208 34.37 5.57 -6.45
N ASP A 209 35.64 5.20 -6.61
CA ASP A 209 36.24 4.09 -5.87
C ASP A 209 36.33 4.40 -4.36
N GLN A 210 36.57 5.67 -3.99
CA GLN A 210 36.51 6.11 -2.59
C GLN A 210 35.07 6.12 -2.05
N ILE A 211 34.11 6.67 -2.81
CA ILE A 211 32.69 6.75 -2.39
C ILE A 211 32.07 5.35 -2.25
N SER A 212 32.45 4.41 -3.12
CA SER A 212 31.93 3.04 -3.15
C SER A 212 32.64 2.06 -2.19
N ASN A 213 33.66 2.54 -1.46
CA ASN A 213 34.42 1.75 -0.50
C ASN A 213 33.51 1.18 0.59
N GLN A 214 33.67 -0.11 0.90
CA GLN A 214 32.86 -0.80 1.91
C GLN A 214 33.40 -0.63 3.34
N SER A 215 34.64 -0.17 3.51
CA SER A 215 35.21 0.10 4.84
C SER A 215 34.42 1.21 5.54
N PHE A 216 34.08 1.00 6.81
CA PHE A 216 33.41 2.02 7.63
C PHE A 216 34.36 3.20 7.87
N ASP A 217 35.60 2.91 8.26
CA ASP A 217 36.61 3.93 8.58
C ASP A 217 36.88 4.86 7.37
N ALA A 218 36.95 4.31 6.16
CA ALA A 218 37.12 5.11 4.93
C ALA A 218 35.91 6.02 4.65
N ARG A 219 34.70 5.54 4.92
CA ARG A 219 33.45 6.29 4.75
C ARG A 219 33.29 7.34 5.84
N LEU A 220 33.66 7.04 7.07
CA LEU A 220 33.68 7.98 8.19
C LEU A 220 34.68 9.10 7.93
N GLN A 221 35.90 8.77 7.50
CA GLN A 221 36.88 9.80 7.14
C GLN A 221 36.35 10.68 6.01
N THR A 222 35.75 10.10 4.97
CA THR A 222 35.17 10.88 3.87
C THR A 222 34.00 11.74 4.33
N PHE A 223 33.21 11.27 5.30
CA PHE A 223 32.14 12.04 5.92
C PHE A 223 32.70 13.20 6.75
N PHE A 224 33.75 12.96 7.53
CA PHE A 224 34.44 13.96 8.31
C PHE A 224 35.09 15.03 7.42
N ASP A 225 35.84 14.63 6.38
CA ASP A 225 36.44 15.51 5.38
C ASP A 225 35.40 16.40 4.66
N MET A 226 34.12 16.00 4.68
CA MET A 226 33.00 16.77 4.11
C MET A 226 32.42 17.78 5.11
N VAL A 227 32.53 17.52 6.41
CA VAL A 227 32.07 18.43 7.47
C VAL A 227 33.15 19.45 7.83
N ASP A 228 34.39 18.99 7.96
CA ASP A 228 35.59 19.80 8.20
C ASP A 228 36.00 20.52 6.89
N LYS A 229 35.81 21.84 6.87
CA LYS A 229 36.02 22.66 5.67
C LYS A 229 37.43 23.20 5.55
N ASP A 230 38.05 23.55 6.67
CA ASP A 230 39.39 24.11 6.72
C ASP A 230 40.49 23.04 6.85
N ALA A 231 40.09 21.77 7.00
CA ALA A 231 40.94 20.60 7.12
C ALA A 231 41.86 20.66 8.36
N ASP A 232 41.42 21.33 9.42
CA ASP A 232 42.18 21.46 10.67
C ASP A 232 42.00 20.26 11.63
N GLY A 233 41.12 19.31 11.26
CA GLY A 233 40.82 18.10 12.03
C GLY A 233 39.85 18.33 13.19
N ARG A 234 39.19 19.49 13.23
CA ARG A 234 38.23 19.91 14.25
C ARG A 234 36.92 20.29 13.53
N ILE A 235 35.81 20.12 14.22
CA ILE A 235 34.50 20.54 13.72
C ILE A 235 33.95 21.60 14.66
N THR A 236 33.76 22.81 14.14
CA THR A 236 33.14 23.94 14.86
C THR A 236 31.60 23.86 14.86
N GLU A 237 30.95 24.63 15.73
CA GLU A 237 29.48 24.66 15.80
C GLU A 237 28.86 25.12 14.46
N GLU A 238 29.50 26.07 13.78
CA GLU A 238 29.08 26.58 12.48
C GLU A 238 29.12 25.50 11.39
N GLU A 239 30.15 24.66 11.41
CA GLU A 239 30.29 23.53 10.49
C GLU A 239 29.22 22.46 10.75
N VAL A 240 28.96 22.14 12.04
CA VAL A 240 27.85 21.25 12.43
C VAL A 240 26.51 21.80 11.93
N LYS A 241 26.24 23.09 12.15
CA LYS A 241 25.01 23.76 11.71
C LYS A 241 24.83 23.67 10.19
N GLU A 242 25.89 23.89 9.42
CA GLU A 242 25.83 23.83 7.97
C GLU A 242 25.54 22.42 7.46
N ILE A 243 26.22 21.40 7.98
CA ILE A 243 25.99 20.03 7.53
C ILE A 243 24.59 19.52 7.95
N ILE A 244 24.06 19.95 9.10
CA ILE A 244 22.68 19.67 9.49
C ILE A 244 21.71 20.30 8.48
N SER A 245 21.95 21.54 8.07
CA SER A 245 21.13 22.24 7.07
C SER A 245 21.17 21.51 5.71
N LEU A 246 22.35 21.09 5.25
CA LEU A 246 22.52 20.32 4.01
C LEU A 246 21.85 18.95 4.07
N SER A 247 21.99 18.24 5.20
CA SER A 247 21.34 16.94 5.43
C SER A 247 19.82 17.10 5.49
N ALA A 248 19.32 18.15 6.16
CA ALA A 248 17.89 18.46 6.21
C ALA A 248 17.33 18.80 4.82
N SER A 249 18.05 19.61 4.03
CA SER A 249 17.71 19.94 2.63
C SER A 249 17.63 18.67 1.77
N ALA A 250 18.65 17.81 1.82
CA ALA A 250 18.70 16.54 1.08
C ALA A 250 17.53 15.60 1.42
N ASN A 251 17.09 15.58 2.69
CA ASN A 251 15.98 14.74 3.16
C ASN A 251 14.60 15.44 3.13
N LYS A 252 14.53 16.69 2.65
CA LYS A 252 13.32 17.52 2.57
C LYS A 252 12.67 17.79 3.94
N LEU A 253 13.50 18.03 4.96
CA LEU A 253 13.11 18.27 6.35
C LEU A 253 13.18 19.77 6.69
N ALA A 254 12.22 20.54 6.19
CA ALA A 254 12.23 22.01 6.30
C ALA A 254 12.20 22.53 7.74
N ASN A 255 11.60 21.80 8.69
CA ASN A 255 11.57 22.23 10.10
C ASN A 255 12.95 22.09 10.74
N ILE A 256 13.66 20.99 10.44
CA ILE A 256 15.02 20.77 10.96
C ILE A 256 15.99 21.81 10.40
N GLN A 257 15.83 22.16 9.13
CA GLN A 257 16.64 23.20 8.50
C GLN A 257 16.49 24.57 9.20
N LYS A 258 15.28 24.92 9.66
CA LYS A 258 15.03 26.18 10.38
C LYS A 258 15.61 26.20 11.80
N GLN A 259 15.64 25.04 12.46
CA GLN A 259 16.15 24.89 13.84
C GLN A 259 17.58 24.35 13.88
N ALA A 260 18.33 24.42 12.77
CA ALA A 260 19.66 23.82 12.66
C ALA A 260 20.64 24.36 13.72
N GLU A 261 20.47 25.61 14.15
CA GLU A 261 21.29 26.24 15.20
C GLU A 261 21.02 25.63 16.58
N GLU A 262 19.76 25.49 16.98
CA GLU A 262 19.38 24.82 18.23
C GLU A 262 19.90 23.38 18.29
N TYR A 263 19.86 22.68 17.15
CA TYR A 263 20.34 21.30 17.05
C TYR A 263 21.86 21.19 16.99
N ALA A 264 22.56 22.19 16.45
CA ALA A 264 24.02 22.25 16.51
C ALA A 264 24.48 22.44 17.95
N ALA A 265 23.89 23.39 18.68
CA ALA A 265 24.16 23.61 20.09
C ALA A 265 23.92 22.33 20.93
N LEU A 266 22.84 21.59 20.66
CA LEU A 266 22.56 20.30 21.33
C LEU A 266 23.67 19.27 21.09
N ILE A 267 24.23 19.22 19.87
CA ILE A 267 25.33 18.30 19.54
C ILE A 267 26.62 18.75 20.21
N MET A 268 26.91 20.05 20.23
CA MET A 268 28.09 20.62 20.91
C MET A 268 28.04 20.34 22.41
N GLU A 269 26.88 20.52 23.06
CA GLU A 269 26.69 20.24 24.49
C GLU A 269 27.01 18.78 24.86
N GLU A 270 26.72 17.82 23.97
CA GLU A 270 26.97 16.39 24.21
C GLU A 270 28.36 15.92 23.76
N LEU A 271 28.95 16.53 22.73
CA LEU A 271 30.23 16.12 22.14
C LEU A 271 31.45 16.96 22.54
N ASP A 272 31.22 18.11 23.17
CA ASP A 272 32.22 19.02 23.70
C ASP A 272 31.87 19.41 25.17
N PRO A 273 31.94 18.44 26.10
CA PRO A 273 31.60 18.68 27.51
C PRO A 273 32.54 19.68 28.19
N ASP A 274 33.75 19.86 27.65
CA ASP A 274 34.77 20.76 28.16
C ASP A 274 34.64 22.20 27.58
N ASN A 275 33.64 22.43 26.71
CA ASN A 275 33.35 23.73 26.07
C ASN A 275 34.57 24.34 25.35
N LEU A 276 35.29 23.49 24.61
CA LEU A 276 36.46 23.87 23.81
C LEU A 276 36.08 24.62 22.52
N GLY A 277 34.82 24.57 22.10
CA GLY A 277 34.27 25.16 20.89
C GLY A 277 34.44 24.28 19.65
N TYR A 278 34.88 23.02 19.79
CA TYR A 278 35.10 22.13 18.64
C TYR A 278 35.04 20.63 18.99
N ILE A 279 34.62 19.83 18.00
CA ILE A 279 34.50 18.37 18.10
C ILE A 279 35.63 17.69 17.32
N LYS A 280 36.33 16.74 17.94
CA LYS A 280 37.34 15.90 17.28
C LYS A 280 36.71 14.66 16.63
N ILE A 281 37.36 14.11 15.59
CA ILE A 281 36.94 12.89 14.87
C ILE A 281 36.52 11.75 15.81
N HIS A 282 37.31 11.48 16.86
CA HIS A 282 37.05 10.36 17.78
C HIS A 282 35.74 10.53 18.58
N ASN A 283 35.35 11.78 18.89
CA ASN A 283 34.11 12.06 19.63
C ASN A 283 32.88 11.78 18.74
N LEU A 284 32.96 12.19 17.48
CA LEU A 284 31.93 11.90 16.49
C LEU A 284 31.84 10.40 16.17
N GLU A 285 32.99 9.71 16.07
CA GLU A 285 33.06 8.26 15.87
C GLU A 285 32.34 7.51 17.00
N MET A 286 32.62 7.87 18.25
CA MET A 286 31.98 7.25 19.42
C MET A 286 30.46 7.32 19.35
N LEU A 287 29.88 8.44 18.91
CA LEU A 287 28.43 8.63 18.85
C LEU A 287 27.78 7.97 17.63
N LEU A 288 28.45 7.99 16.47
CA LEU A 288 28.01 7.25 15.28
C LEU A 288 28.09 5.72 15.47
N LEU A 289 29.01 5.24 16.31
CA LEU A 289 29.08 3.85 16.76
C LEU A 289 28.08 3.53 17.88
N GLN A 290 27.68 4.52 18.69
CA GLN A 290 26.68 4.40 19.76
C GLN A 290 25.23 4.57 19.29
N ALA A 291 24.97 5.02 18.05
CA ALA A 291 23.62 5.12 17.50
C ALA A 291 22.88 3.77 17.62
N PRO A 292 21.61 3.78 18.05
CA PRO A 292 21.19 2.96 19.17
C PRO A 292 21.12 1.48 18.79
N ALA A 293 21.87 0.67 19.54
CA ALA A 293 21.27 -0.54 20.06
C ALA A 293 19.95 -0.11 20.74
N GLN A 294 18.81 -0.38 20.12
CA GLN A 294 17.57 -0.47 20.89
C GLN A 294 17.89 -1.29 22.14
N PRO A 295 17.32 -0.97 23.32
CA PRO A 295 17.16 -1.97 24.36
C PRO A 295 16.15 -3.00 23.82
N VAL A 296 16.60 -3.80 22.86
CA VAL A 296 16.07 -5.12 22.64
C VAL A 296 16.28 -5.77 24.00
N ARG A 297 15.20 -5.91 24.79
CA ARG A 297 15.24 -6.60 26.08
C ARG A 297 16.16 -7.81 25.90
N ALA A 298 17.13 -8.03 26.78
CA ALA A 298 18.25 -8.95 26.52
C ALA A 298 17.84 -10.38 26.06
N GLY A 299 16.57 -10.79 26.21
CA GLY A 299 15.99 -12.01 25.62
C GLY A 299 15.50 -11.92 24.16
N GLU A 300 15.15 -10.74 23.63
CA GLU A 300 14.66 -10.56 22.25
C GLU A 300 15.80 -10.58 21.21
N SER A 301 17.04 -10.22 21.55
CA SER A 301 18.16 -10.16 20.58
C SER A 301 18.72 -11.55 20.26
N GLN A 302 18.72 -12.45 21.25
CA GLN A 302 19.01 -13.87 21.06
C GLN A 302 17.92 -14.53 20.22
N ASN A 303 16.65 -14.20 20.45
CA ASN A 303 15.55 -14.65 19.60
C ASN A 303 15.68 -14.05 18.19
N LEU A 304 15.98 -12.76 18.02
CA LEU A 304 16.07 -12.12 16.70
C LEU A 304 17.22 -12.66 15.86
N SER A 305 18.36 -12.98 16.47
CA SER A 305 19.52 -13.60 15.81
C SER A 305 19.28 -15.07 15.44
N THR A 306 18.60 -15.86 16.29
CA THR A 306 18.10 -17.20 15.91
C THR A 306 16.92 -17.16 14.93
N MET A 307 16.10 -16.10 14.94
CA MET A 307 15.00 -15.87 13.99
C MET A 307 15.51 -15.37 12.63
N LEU A 308 16.60 -14.60 12.58
CA LEU A 308 17.30 -14.23 11.35
C LEU A 308 18.02 -15.43 10.73
N SER A 309 18.52 -16.37 11.55
CA SER A 309 19.11 -17.63 11.07
C SER A 309 18.05 -18.57 10.47
N GLN A 310 16.80 -18.52 10.97
CA GLN A 310 15.63 -19.03 10.25
C GLN A 310 15.25 -18.11 9.08
N LYS A 311 16.08 -18.09 8.03
CA LYS A 311 15.64 -17.62 6.72
C LYS A 311 14.54 -18.55 6.24
N LEU A 312 13.28 -18.14 6.41
CA LEU A 312 12.17 -18.56 5.53
C LEU A 312 12.49 -18.02 4.12
N LYS A 313 13.47 -18.65 3.45
CA LYS A 313 13.72 -18.44 2.03
C LYS A 313 12.41 -18.77 1.31
N PRO A 314 12.01 -17.99 0.31
CA PRO A 314 10.86 -18.35 -0.51
C PRO A 314 11.09 -19.76 -1.04
N THR A 315 10.23 -20.71 -0.66
CA THR A 315 10.14 -22.01 -1.30
C THR A 315 9.65 -21.75 -2.72
N TYR A 316 10.59 -21.51 -3.63
CA TYR A 316 10.32 -21.44 -5.05
C TYR A 316 10.15 -22.89 -5.50
N ASP A 317 8.89 -23.37 -5.49
CA ASP A 317 8.60 -24.66 -6.09
C ASP A 317 8.88 -24.57 -7.59
N GLN A 318 9.90 -25.31 -8.03
CA GLN A 318 10.33 -25.34 -9.41
C GLN A 318 9.29 -25.99 -10.34
N ASN A 319 8.36 -26.79 -9.79
CA ASN A 319 7.32 -27.45 -10.58
C ASN A 319 6.14 -26.49 -10.85
N PRO A 320 5.92 -26.07 -12.12
CA PRO A 320 4.87 -25.10 -12.48
C PRO A 320 3.45 -25.66 -12.25
N VAL A 321 3.25 -26.97 -12.38
CA VAL A 321 1.94 -27.62 -12.19
C VAL A 321 1.56 -27.62 -10.71
N ARG A 322 2.50 -28.02 -9.83
CA ARG A 322 2.28 -28.00 -8.38
C ARG A 322 2.07 -26.57 -7.87
N ARG A 323 2.81 -25.61 -8.44
CA ARG A 323 2.62 -24.18 -8.17
C ARG A 323 1.24 -23.70 -8.62
N CYS A 324 0.80 -24.06 -9.83
CA CYS A 324 -0.52 -23.73 -10.35
C CYS A 324 -1.63 -24.31 -9.46
N TYR A 325 -1.58 -25.61 -9.16
CA TYR A 325 -2.54 -26.27 -8.28
C TYR A 325 -2.62 -25.61 -6.91
N ARG A 326 -1.47 -25.31 -6.28
CA ARG A 326 -1.42 -24.65 -4.98
C ARG A 326 -1.97 -23.23 -5.05
N CYS A 327 -1.57 -22.44 -6.05
CA CYS A 327 -2.10 -21.10 -6.27
C CYS A 327 -3.63 -21.12 -6.48
N THR A 328 -4.15 -22.06 -7.28
CA THR A 328 -5.57 -22.24 -7.51
C THR A 328 -6.29 -22.64 -6.22
N LYS A 329 -5.77 -23.61 -5.46
CA LYS A 329 -6.33 -24.00 -4.15
C LYS A 329 -6.41 -22.82 -3.18
N TYR A 330 -5.34 -22.03 -3.07
CA TYR A 330 -5.30 -20.84 -2.22
C TYR A 330 -6.27 -19.76 -2.72
N PHE A 331 -6.34 -19.54 -4.03
CA PHE A 331 -7.30 -18.61 -4.62
C PHE A 331 -8.75 -18.99 -4.32
N LEU A 332 -9.11 -20.28 -4.45
CA LEU A 332 -10.44 -20.78 -4.11
C LEU A 332 -10.74 -20.60 -2.62
N SER A 333 -9.81 -20.97 -1.74
CA SER A 333 -9.95 -20.83 -0.28
C SER A 333 -10.15 -19.36 0.11
N ASP A 334 -9.30 -18.47 -0.39
CA ASP A 334 -9.29 -17.06 0.01
C ASP A 334 -10.48 -16.27 -0.57
N ASN A 335 -11.10 -16.75 -1.66
CA ASN A 335 -12.19 -16.04 -2.36
C ASN A 335 -13.49 -16.86 -2.47
N TRP A 336 -13.68 -17.88 -1.63
CA TRP A 336 -14.80 -18.81 -1.76
C TRP A 336 -16.18 -18.11 -1.75
N GLN A 337 -16.37 -17.10 -0.88
CA GLN A 337 -17.61 -16.30 -0.81
C GLN A 337 -17.91 -15.58 -2.13
N ARG A 338 -16.88 -14.96 -2.73
CA ARG A 338 -16.99 -14.26 -4.01
C ARG A 338 -17.31 -15.25 -5.13
N LEU A 339 -16.62 -16.39 -5.16
CA LEU A 339 -16.82 -17.43 -6.15
C LEU A 339 -18.23 -18.02 -6.06
N TRP A 340 -18.72 -18.29 -4.85
CA TRP A 340 -20.07 -18.78 -4.60
C TRP A 340 -21.14 -17.82 -5.14
N VAL A 341 -21.07 -16.53 -4.77
CA VAL A 341 -22.04 -15.53 -5.24
C VAL A 341 -21.98 -15.35 -6.76
N MET A 342 -20.77 -15.33 -7.34
CA MET A 342 -20.59 -15.24 -8.78
C MET A 342 -21.15 -16.47 -9.50
N ALA A 343 -20.89 -17.67 -9.00
CA ALA A 343 -21.41 -18.91 -9.56
C ALA A 343 -22.94 -18.94 -9.50
N LEU A 344 -23.54 -18.59 -8.36
CA LEU A 344 -24.99 -18.50 -8.20
C LEU A 344 -25.60 -17.52 -9.22
N TRP A 345 -25.04 -16.31 -9.32
CA TRP A 345 -25.51 -15.31 -10.27
C TRP A 345 -25.37 -15.78 -11.73
N THR A 346 -24.26 -16.40 -12.11
CA THR A 346 -24.06 -16.96 -13.46
C THR A 346 -25.04 -18.09 -13.77
N VAL A 347 -25.29 -19.00 -12.82
CA VAL A 347 -26.27 -20.09 -13.00
C VAL A 347 -27.68 -19.53 -13.21
N VAL A 348 -28.10 -18.55 -12.42
CA VAL A 348 -29.40 -17.89 -12.59
C VAL A 348 -29.49 -17.20 -13.95
N MET A 349 -28.45 -16.48 -14.36
CA MET A 349 -28.36 -15.82 -15.66
C MET A 349 -28.49 -16.79 -16.83
N CYS A 350 -27.72 -17.88 -16.83
CA CYS A 350 -27.79 -18.92 -17.84
C CYS A 350 -29.16 -19.62 -17.86
N GLY A 351 -29.71 -19.91 -16.67
CA GLY A 351 -31.03 -20.53 -16.52
C GLY A 351 -32.16 -19.66 -17.09
N LEU A 352 -32.17 -18.36 -16.78
CA LEU A 352 -33.17 -17.42 -17.30
C LEU A 352 -33.05 -17.24 -18.82
N PHE A 353 -31.82 -17.13 -19.32
CA PHE A 353 -31.57 -17.04 -20.76
C PHE A 353 -32.10 -18.28 -21.48
N ALA A 354 -31.72 -19.48 -21.01
CA ALA A 354 -32.15 -20.75 -21.59
C ALA A 354 -33.67 -20.94 -21.51
N TYR A 355 -34.28 -20.61 -20.36
CA TYR A 355 -35.72 -20.67 -20.17
C TYR A 355 -36.47 -19.84 -21.23
N LYS A 356 -36.08 -18.57 -21.42
CA LYS A 356 -36.72 -17.71 -22.42
C LYS A 356 -36.39 -18.10 -23.85
N TYR A 357 -35.18 -18.55 -24.10
CA TYR A 357 -34.78 -19.07 -25.39
C TYR A 357 -35.68 -20.24 -25.81
N ILE A 358 -35.84 -21.25 -24.94
CA ILE A 358 -36.70 -22.41 -25.19
C ILE A 358 -38.17 -22.01 -25.30
N GLN A 359 -38.63 -21.08 -24.44
CA GLN A 359 -40.00 -20.57 -24.51
C GLN A 359 -40.32 -19.95 -25.87
N TYR A 360 -39.42 -19.12 -26.41
CA TYR A 360 -39.66 -18.45 -27.70
C TYR A 360 -39.42 -19.36 -28.89
N ARG A 361 -38.57 -20.38 -28.78
CA ARG A 361 -38.42 -21.43 -29.81
C ARG A 361 -39.72 -22.19 -30.09
N ARG A 362 -40.61 -22.29 -29.09
CA ARG A 362 -41.91 -22.97 -29.20
C ARG A 362 -43.06 -22.04 -29.62
N ARG A 363 -42.80 -20.75 -29.92
CA ARG A 363 -43.83 -19.78 -30.31
C ARG A 363 -43.87 -19.59 -31.82
N ALA A 364 -45.02 -19.18 -32.36
CA ALA A 364 -45.19 -18.81 -33.77
C ALA A 364 -44.17 -17.76 -34.26
N ALA A 365 -43.75 -16.85 -33.37
CA ALA A 365 -42.69 -15.87 -33.63
C ALA A 365 -41.34 -16.49 -34.07
N PHE A 366 -41.06 -17.74 -33.71
CA PHE A 366 -39.87 -18.45 -34.13
C PHE A 366 -39.88 -18.81 -35.62
N VAL A 367 -41.05 -19.07 -36.21
CA VAL A 367 -41.16 -19.44 -37.63
C VAL A 367 -40.63 -18.30 -38.50
N VAL A 368 -40.99 -17.06 -38.16
CA VAL A 368 -40.59 -15.86 -38.91
C VAL A 368 -39.19 -15.36 -38.53
N MET A 369 -38.94 -15.13 -37.24
CA MET A 369 -37.69 -14.48 -36.79
C MET A 369 -36.57 -15.47 -36.45
N GLY A 370 -36.87 -16.77 -36.36
CA GLY A 370 -35.89 -17.83 -36.10
C GLY A 370 -35.18 -17.69 -34.75
N HIS A 371 -33.89 -18.02 -34.74
CA HIS A 371 -33.06 -17.95 -33.53
C HIS A 371 -32.85 -16.51 -33.02
N CYS A 372 -33.06 -15.50 -33.85
CA CYS A 372 -32.86 -14.10 -33.48
C CYS A 372 -33.84 -13.66 -32.38
N VAL A 373 -35.14 -13.93 -32.52
CA VAL A 373 -36.10 -13.61 -31.45
C VAL A 373 -35.78 -14.35 -30.15
N CYS A 374 -35.26 -15.58 -30.22
CA CYS A 374 -34.87 -16.34 -29.03
C CYS A 374 -33.67 -15.70 -28.31
N MET A 375 -32.65 -15.29 -29.06
CA MET A 375 -31.48 -14.58 -28.54
C MET A 375 -31.86 -13.22 -27.95
N ALA A 376 -32.68 -12.44 -28.67
CA ALA A 376 -33.13 -11.12 -28.22
C ALA A 376 -33.96 -11.20 -26.93
N LYS A 377 -34.87 -12.18 -26.83
CA LYS A 377 -35.71 -12.36 -25.62
C LYS A 377 -34.98 -13.03 -24.47
N GLY A 378 -34.04 -13.94 -24.75
CA GLY A 378 -33.12 -14.47 -23.75
C GLY A 378 -32.29 -13.37 -23.11
N ALA A 379 -31.68 -12.50 -23.94
CA ALA A 379 -30.91 -11.35 -23.46
C ALA A 379 -31.79 -10.32 -22.73
N ALA A 380 -33.03 -10.09 -23.19
CA ALA A 380 -33.96 -9.19 -22.50
C ALA A 380 -34.29 -9.67 -21.08
N GLU A 381 -34.44 -10.97 -20.86
CA GLU A 381 -34.78 -11.51 -19.53
C GLU A 381 -33.62 -11.40 -18.55
N THR A 382 -32.40 -11.66 -19.02
CA THR A 382 -31.20 -11.45 -18.20
C THR A 382 -30.95 -9.97 -17.92
N LEU A 383 -31.29 -9.08 -18.87
CA LEU A 383 -31.27 -7.63 -18.65
C LEU A 383 -32.25 -7.19 -17.56
N LYS A 384 -33.48 -7.70 -17.53
CA LYS A 384 -34.44 -7.37 -16.46
C LYS A 384 -33.87 -7.70 -15.08
N LEU A 385 -33.28 -8.90 -14.93
CA LEU A 385 -32.65 -9.30 -13.67
C LEU A 385 -31.47 -8.38 -13.31
N ASN A 386 -30.57 -8.10 -14.24
CA ASN A 386 -29.40 -7.27 -13.94
C ASN A 386 -29.76 -5.80 -13.69
N MET A 387 -30.75 -5.27 -14.39
CA MET A 387 -31.31 -3.94 -14.12
C MET A 387 -32.00 -3.92 -12.74
N ALA A 388 -32.63 -5.00 -12.30
CA ALA A 388 -33.12 -5.10 -10.92
C ALA A 388 -31.96 -5.14 -9.90
N LEU A 389 -30.94 -5.99 -10.13
CA LEU A 389 -29.85 -6.23 -9.20
C LEU A 389 -28.87 -5.06 -9.08
N ILE A 390 -28.65 -4.25 -10.13
CA ILE A 390 -27.60 -3.21 -10.12
C ILE A 390 -27.83 -2.11 -9.07
N LEU A 391 -29.08 -1.87 -8.65
CA LEU A 391 -29.44 -0.89 -7.61
C LEU A 391 -29.09 -1.37 -6.20
N LEU A 392 -29.21 -2.67 -5.92
CA LEU A 392 -29.06 -3.22 -4.58
C LEU A 392 -27.66 -2.99 -3.99
N PRO A 393 -26.54 -3.20 -4.73
CA PRO A 393 -25.20 -2.93 -4.23
C PRO A 393 -24.91 -1.47 -3.86
N VAL A 394 -25.71 -0.52 -4.39
CA VAL A 394 -25.55 0.92 -4.12
C VAL A 394 -26.40 1.35 -2.91
N CYS A 395 -27.25 0.46 -2.39
CA CYS A 395 -28.05 0.68 -1.20
C CYS A 395 -27.21 0.54 0.08
N ARG A 396 -26.41 1.57 0.41
CA ARG A 396 -25.36 1.53 1.45
C ARG A 396 -25.92 1.35 2.86
N ASN A 397 -27.06 1.98 3.19
CA ASN A 397 -27.68 1.83 4.50
C ASN A 397 -28.19 0.40 4.67
N THR A 398 -28.86 -0.12 3.64
CA THR A 398 -29.40 -1.48 3.61
C THR A 398 -28.30 -2.53 3.72
N ILE A 399 -27.21 -2.37 2.97
CA ILE A 399 -26.04 -3.26 3.03
C ILE A 399 -25.36 -3.21 4.38
N THR A 400 -25.18 -2.02 4.95
CA THR A 400 -24.58 -1.87 6.28
C THR A 400 -25.45 -2.54 7.36
N TRP A 401 -26.77 -2.42 7.25
CA TRP A 401 -27.72 -3.09 8.14
C TRP A 401 -27.65 -4.61 7.98
N LEU A 402 -27.71 -5.14 6.75
CA LEU A 402 -27.57 -6.57 6.46
C LEU A 402 -26.27 -7.13 7.02
N ARG A 403 -25.15 -6.43 6.80
CA ARG A 403 -23.83 -6.83 7.31
C ARG A 403 -23.77 -6.89 8.84
N ASN A 404 -24.33 -5.89 9.52
CA ASN A 404 -24.15 -5.72 10.96
C ASN A 404 -25.22 -6.45 11.81
N LYS A 405 -26.42 -6.64 11.29
CA LYS A 405 -27.57 -7.18 12.04
C LYS A 405 -27.91 -8.62 11.68
N THR A 406 -27.48 -9.11 10.51
CA THR A 406 -27.80 -10.46 10.05
C THR A 406 -26.55 -11.34 9.96
N LYS A 407 -26.74 -12.66 9.99
CA LYS A 407 -25.65 -13.64 9.76
C LYS A 407 -25.29 -13.80 8.28
N LEU A 408 -25.93 -13.06 7.37
CA LEU A 408 -25.67 -13.14 5.92
C LEU A 408 -24.23 -12.76 5.54
N GLY A 409 -23.56 -11.92 6.36
CA GLY A 409 -22.15 -11.55 6.14
C GLY A 409 -21.17 -12.72 6.18
N VAL A 410 -21.58 -13.89 6.68
CA VAL A 410 -20.76 -15.13 6.64
C VAL A 410 -20.73 -15.75 5.24
N ALA A 411 -21.79 -15.57 4.44
CA ALA A 411 -21.91 -16.16 3.10
C ALA A 411 -21.75 -15.14 1.97
N VAL A 412 -22.10 -13.87 2.21
CA VAL A 412 -22.12 -12.81 1.20
C VAL A 412 -21.05 -11.74 1.52
N PRO A 413 -20.12 -11.46 0.59
CA PRO A 413 -19.07 -10.46 0.78
C PRO A 413 -19.62 -9.05 0.53
N PHE A 414 -20.37 -8.51 1.48
CA PHE A 414 -21.03 -7.19 1.37
C PHE A 414 -20.05 -6.01 1.15
N ASP A 415 -18.79 -6.16 1.55
CA ASP A 415 -17.74 -5.15 1.37
C ASP A 415 -17.31 -4.98 -0.10
N ASP A 416 -17.60 -5.97 -0.95
CA ASP A 416 -17.34 -5.93 -2.39
C ASP A 416 -18.56 -5.51 -3.22
N ASN A 417 -19.58 -4.94 -2.58
CA ASN A 417 -20.80 -4.49 -3.25
C ASN A 417 -20.52 -3.63 -4.50
N LEU A 418 -19.62 -2.65 -4.42
CA LEU A 418 -19.28 -1.78 -5.55
C LEU A 418 -18.47 -2.51 -6.64
N ASN A 419 -17.73 -3.56 -6.29
CA ASN A 419 -17.06 -4.40 -7.30
C ASN A 419 -18.10 -5.27 -8.01
N PHE A 420 -19.07 -5.83 -7.28
CA PHE A 420 -20.18 -6.56 -7.86
C PHE A 420 -21.08 -5.68 -8.76
N HIS A 421 -21.35 -4.42 -8.36
CA HIS A 421 -22.05 -3.44 -9.21
C HIS A 421 -21.38 -3.26 -10.58
N LYS A 422 -20.04 -3.18 -10.64
CA LYS A 422 -19.29 -3.05 -11.90
C LYS A 422 -19.40 -4.31 -12.76
N VAL A 423 -19.39 -5.49 -12.14
CA VAL A 423 -19.57 -6.77 -12.85
C VAL A 423 -20.97 -6.86 -13.45
N ILE A 424 -22.01 -6.49 -12.70
CA ILE A 424 -23.38 -6.41 -13.22
C ILE A 424 -23.47 -5.39 -14.36
N ALA A 425 -22.84 -4.22 -14.24
CA ALA A 425 -22.83 -3.21 -15.30
C ALA A 425 -22.20 -3.75 -16.61
N ALA A 426 -21.11 -4.52 -16.52
CA ALA A 426 -20.52 -5.19 -17.68
C ALA A 426 -21.48 -6.22 -18.30
N ALA A 427 -22.19 -6.99 -17.47
CA ALA A 427 -23.21 -7.93 -17.94
C ALA A 427 -24.40 -7.23 -18.62
N ILE A 428 -24.82 -6.07 -18.11
CA ILE A 428 -25.83 -5.22 -18.75
C ILE A 428 -25.34 -4.73 -20.10
N ALA A 429 -24.10 -4.24 -20.21
CA ALA A 429 -23.55 -3.80 -21.49
C ALA A 429 -23.56 -4.93 -22.54
N MET A 430 -23.13 -6.14 -22.16
CA MET A 430 -23.19 -7.30 -23.04
C MET A 430 -24.63 -7.69 -23.41
N GLY A 431 -25.54 -7.72 -22.42
CA GLY A 431 -26.94 -8.05 -22.63
C GLY A 431 -27.64 -7.05 -23.56
N VAL A 432 -27.40 -5.75 -23.38
CA VAL A 432 -27.93 -4.68 -24.24
C VAL A 432 -27.39 -4.84 -25.65
N GLY A 433 -26.10 -5.10 -25.81
CA GLY A 433 -25.48 -5.37 -27.11
C GLY A 433 -26.17 -6.53 -27.84
N ILE A 434 -26.30 -7.69 -27.20
CA ILE A 434 -26.97 -8.86 -27.79
C ILE A 434 -28.43 -8.55 -28.12
N HIS A 435 -29.17 -7.96 -27.19
CA HIS A 435 -30.59 -7.63 -27.37
C HIS A 435 -30.82 -6.63 -28.51
N ALA A 436 -30.11 -5.51 -28.50
CA ALA A 436 -30.28 -4.44 -29.48
C ALA A 436 -29.79 -4.84 -30.87
N ILE A 437 -28.61 -5.45 -30.98
CA ILE A 437 -28.06 -5.89 -32.27
C ILE A 437 -28.98 -6.95 -32.88
N THR A 438 -29.49 -7.89 -32.09
CA THR A 438 -30.38 -8.93 -32.63
C THR A 438 -31.71 -8.35 -33.12
N HIS A 439 -32.30 -7.39 -32.40
CA HIS A 439 -33.52 -6.72 -32.87
C HIS A 439 -33.29 -5.89 -34.15
N LEU A 440 -32.26 -5.04 -34.15
CA LEU A 440 -31.99 -4.12 -35.27
C LEU A 440 -31.44 -4.84 -36.51
N ALA A 441 -30.48 -5.75 -36.34
CA ALA A 441 -29.75 -6.37 -37.44
C ALA A 441 -30.35 -7.70 -37.91
N CYS A 442 -31.25 -8.32 -37.14
CA CYS A 442 -31.82 -9.63 -37.52
C CYS A 442 -33.36 -9.67 -37.48
N ASP A 443 -34.01 -9.33 -36.37
CA ASP A 443 -35.47 -9.48 -36.26
C ASP A 443 -36.21 -8.54 -37.23
N PHE A 444 -35.86 -7.25 -37.24
CA PHE A 444 -36.51 -6.27 -38.12
C PHE A 444 -36.32 -6.59 -39.61
N PRO A 445 -35.12 -6.92 -40.11
CA PRO A 445 -34.96 -7.38 -41.50
C PRO A 445 -35.78 -8.64 -41.80
N ARG A 446 -35.85 -9.62 -40.90
CA ARG A 446 -36.63 -10.85 -41.13
C ARG A 446 -38.14 -10.58 -41.19
N LEU A 447 -38.64 -9.69 -40.33
CA LEU A 447 -40.06 -9.27 -40.36
C LEU A 447 -40.42 -8.55 -41.67
N LEU A 448 -39.50 -7.78 -42.26
CA LEU A 448 -39.73 -7.12 -43.55
C LEU A 448 -39.81 -8.11 -44.72
N HIS A 449 -39.05 -9.21 -44.68
CA HIS A 449 -38.95 -10.18 -45.78
C HIS A 449 -39.77 -11.46 -45.57
N ALA A 450 -40.61 -11.51 -44.52
CA ALA A 450 -41.34 -12.72 -44.10
C ALA A 450 -42.37 -13.25 -45.11
N GLY A 451 -42.81 -12.44 -46.08
CA GLY A 451 -43.77 -12.85 -47.11
C GLY A 451 -45.05 -13.46 -46.51
N GLY A 452 -45.46 -14.63 -46.98
CA GLY A 452 -46.65 -15.33 -46.50
C GLY A 452 -46.59 -15.76 -45.02
N ASP A 453 -45.40 -16.04 -44.49
CA ASP A 453 -45.25 -16.42 -43.08
C ASP A 453 -45.54 -15.26 -42.12
N TYR A 454 -45.63 -14.03 -42.64
CA TYR A 454 -45.96 -12.84 -41.85
C TYR A 454 -47.39 -12.87 -41.27
N GLU A 455 -48.32 -13.65 -41.85
CA GLU A 455 -49.69 -13.80 -41.33
C GLU A 455 -49.71 -14.16 -39.84
N LEU A 456 -48.74 -14.97 -39.39
CA LEU A 456 -48.58 -15.36 -37.98
C LEU A 456 -48.27 -14.16 -37.06
N MET A 457 -47.66 -13.10 -37.60
CA MET A 457 -47.20 -11.91 -36.87
C MET A 457 -48.18 -10.73 -36.93
N GLU A 458 -49.20 -10.78 -37.80
CA GLU A 458 -50.24 -9.74 -37.91
C GLU A 458 -50.95 -9.42 -36.58
N PRO A 459 -51.26 -10.39 -35.70
CA PRO A 459 -51.89 -10.09 -34.40
C PRO A 459 -51.03 -9.21 -33.50
N TYR A 460 -49.72 -9.15 -33.73
CA TYR A 460 -48.76 -8.39 -32.92
C TYR A 460 -48.38 -7.07 -33.56
N PHE A 461 -48.11 -7.06 -34.87
CA PHE A 461 -47.53 -5.92 -35.59
C PHE A 461 -48.49 -5.24 -36.59
N GLY A 462 -49.69 -5.80 -36.81
CA GLY A 462 -50.60 -5.37 -37.87
C GLY A 462 -50.08 -5.76 -39.26
N LYS A 463 -50.60 -5.13 -40.32
CA LYS A 463 -50.21 -5.40 -41.72
C LYS A 463 -48.71 -5.25 -41.93
N GLN A 464 -48.13 -6.08 -42.82
CA GLN A 464 -46.69 -6.11 -43.06
C GLN A 464 -46.12 -4.74 -43.44
N PRO A 465 -45.19 -4.19 -42.63
CA PRO A 465 -44.56 -2.92 -42.93
C PRO A 465 -43.65 -3.02 -44.15
N LYS A 466 -43.67 -1.99 -45.02
CA LYS A 466 -42.80 -1.92 -46.21
C LYS A 466 -41.45 -1.25 -45.94
N SER A 467 -41.26 -0.66 -44.76
CA SER A 467 -40.06 0.11 -44.43
C SER A 467 -39.53 -0.26 -43.06
N TYR A 468 -38.20 -0.44 -42.96
CA TYR A 468 -37.48 -0.66 -41.71
C TYR A 468 -37.74 0.42 -40.66
N TRP A 469 -37.92 1.66 -41.10
CA TRP A 469 -38.18 2.80 -40.23
C TRP A 469 -39.48 2.69 -39.43
N PHE A 470 -40.43 1.85 -39.87
CA PHE A 470 -41.63 1.57 -39.08
C PHE A 470 -41.28 0.96 -37.71
N PHE A 471 -40.37 -0.01 -37.69
CA PHE A 471 -39.94 -0.66 -36.45
C PHE A 471 -39.05 0.25 -35.60
N VAL A 472 -38.22 1.08 -36.23
CA VAL A 472 -37.36 2.03 -35.51
C VAL A 472 -38.15 3.17 -34.86
N LYS A 473 -39.17 3.70 -35.55
CA LYS A 473 -40.03 4.79 -35.06
C LYS A 473 -41.10 4.33 -34.06
N SER A 474 -41.22 3.02 -33.85
CA SER A 474 -42.07 2.47 -32.79
C SER A 474 -41.65 2.97 -31.41
N VAL A 475 -42.55 2.85 -30.44
CA VAL A 475 -42.25 3.21 -29.05
C VAL A 475 -41.07 2.40 -28.53
N GLU A 476 -41.01 1.11 -28.84
CA GLU A 476 -39.95 0.18 -28.44
C GLU A 476 -38.60 0.53 -29.08
N GLY A 477 -38.60 0.87 -30.37
CA GLY A 477 -37.41 1.26 -31.13
C GLY A 477 -36.83 2.59 -30.63
N VAL A 478 -37.67 3.61 -30.49
CA VAL A 478 -37.26 4.95 -30.01
C VAL A 478 -36.76 4.87 -28.56
N THR A 479 -37.53 4.25 -27.66
CA THR A 479 -37.10 4.08 -26.25
C THR A 479 -35.80 3.29 -26.15
N GLY A 480 -35.65 2.21 -26.93
CA GLY A 480 -34.45 1.39 -26.98
C GLY A 480 -33.21 2.17 -27.42
N ILE A 481 -33.30 2.94 -28.51
CA ILE A 481 -32.19 3.73 -29.04
C ILE A 481 -31.79 4.83 -28.06
N ILE A 482 -32.76 5.57 -27.49
CA ILE A 482 -32.47 6.61 -26.49
C ILE A 482 -31.77 5.99 -25.27
N MET A 483 -32.25 4.85 -24.77
CA MET A 483 -31.59 4.15 -23.66
C MET A 483 -30.14 3.75 -24.01
N ILE A 484 -29.89 3.22 -25.21
CA ILE A 484 -28.53 2.84 -25.65
C ILE A 484 -27.59 4.06 -25.66
N VAL A 485 -28.05 5.20 -26.20
CA VAL A 485 -27.25 6.44 -26.24
C VAL A 485 -26.92 6.91 -24.82
N LEU A 486 -27.92 7.02 -23.94
CA LEU A 486 -27.72 7.47 -22.56
C LEU A 486 -26.81 6.52 -21.78
N MET A 487 -27.01 5.20 -21.92
CA MET A 487 -26.17 4.19 -21.25
C MET A 487 -24.73 4.19 -21.77
N THR A 488 -24.53 4.43 -23.06
CA THR A 488 -23.18 4.55 -23.65
C THR A 488 -22.44 5.75 -23.06
N ILE A 489 -23.10 6.90 -22.93
CA ILE A 489 -22.54 8.09 -22.27
C ILE A 489 -22.21 7.78 -20.80
N ALA A 490 -23.15 7.20 -20.05
CA ALA A 490 -22.96 6.89 -18.63
C ALA A 490 -21.83 5.86 -18.40
N PHE A 491 -21.75 4.79 -19.21
CA PHE A 491 -20.73 3.74 -19.06
C PHE A 491 -19.33 4.23 -19.46
N THR A 492 -19.22 5.02 -20.53
CA THR A 492 -17.93 5.59 -20.96
C THR A 492 -17.35 6.53 -19.90
N LEU A 493 -18.17 7.45 -19.36
CA LEU A 493 -17.72 8.38 -18.32
C LEU A 493 -17.50 7.71 -16.95
N ALA A 494 -18.15 6.57 -16.69
CA ALA A 494 -17.90 5.78 -15.48
C ALA A 494 -16.58 4.97 -15.51
N MET A 495 -15.96 4.80 -16.68
CA MET A 495 -14.68 4.09 -16.79
C MET A 495 -13.58 4.80 -16.00
N THR A 496 -12.70 3.99 -15.37
CA THR A 496 -11.67 4.52 -14.47
C THR A 496 -10.69 5.51 -15.12
N TRP A 497 -10.58 5.49 -16.45
CA TRP A 497 -9.65 6.31 -17.21
C TRP A 497 -10.20 7.73 -17.38
N PHE A 498 -11.49 7.86 -17.68
CA PHE A 498 -12.21 9.14 -17.80
C PHE A 498 -12.53 9.74 -16.43
N ARG A 499 -12.98 8.92 -15.47
CA ARG A 499 -13.33 9.39 -14.12
C ARG A 499 -12.13 9.92 -13.33
N ARG A 500 -10.93 9.34 -13.53
CA ARG A 500 -9.69 9.74 -12.81
C ARG A 500 -8.75 10.59 -13.67
N GLU A 501 -9.24 11.13 -14.80
CA GLU A 501 -8.46 12.00 -15.71
C GLU A 501 -7.09 11.43 -16.10
N LYS A 502 -7.00 10.12 -16.30
CA LYS A 502 -5.71 9.48 -16.65
C LYS A 502 -5.31 9.69 -18.11
N LEU A 503 -6.26 10.10 -18.96
CA LEU A 503 -6.05 10.38 -20.36
C LEU A 503 -5.69 11.86 -20.54
N LYS A 504 -4.56 12.13 -21.20
CA LYS A 504 -4.18 13.48 -21.63
C LYS A 504 -5.03 13.87 -22.84
N LEU A 505 -6.26 14.34 -22.60
CA LEU A 505 -7.18 14.79 -23.63
C LEU A 505 -6.99 16.30 -23.95
N PRO A 506 -7.39 16.76 -25.15
CA PRO A 506 -7.42 18.18 -25.49
C PRO A 506 -8.25 19.02 -24.50
N LYS A 507 -7.90 20.30 -24.31
CA LYS A 507 -8.51 21.19 -23.31
C LYS A 507 -10.05 21.22 -23.36
N LEU A 508 -10.65 21.14 -24.55
CA LEU A 508 -12.10 21.15 -24.73
C LEU A 508 -12.78 19.90 -24.14
N LEU A 509 -12.20 18.72 -24.34
CA LEU A 509 -12.73 17.45 -23.84
C LEU A 509 -12.40 17.23 -22.36
N LYS A 510 -11.40 17.94 -21.82
CA LYS A 510 -11.04 17.85 -20.40
C LYS A 510 -12.18 18.29 -19.48
N LYS A 511 -13.00 19.27 -19.90
CA LYS A 511 -14.22 19.68 -19.17
C LYS A 511 -15.29 18.59 -19.06
N LEU A 512 -15.27 17.60 -19.96
CA LEU A 512 -16.18 16.46 -19.98
C LEU A 512 -15.63 15.23 -19.22
N THR A 513 -14.47 15.36 -18.58
CA THR A 513 -13.83 14.31 -17.79
C THR A 513 -13.76 14.73 -16.32
N GLY A 514 -13.53 13.76 -15.43
CA GLY A 514 -13.47 14.01 -13.98
C GLY A 514 -14.68 13.49 -13.20
N PHE A 515 -14.65 13.70 -11.88
CA PHE A 515 -15.65 13.15 -10.97
C PHE A 515 -17.04 13.74 -11.17
N ASN A 516 -17.14 15.05 -11.41
CA ASN A 516 -18.43 15.73 -11.62
C ASN A 516 -19.11 15.25 -12.91
N ALA A 517 -18.36 15.14 -14.01
CA ALA A 517 -18.88 14.58 -15.28
C ALA A 517 -19.37 13.14 -15.10
N PHE A 518 -18.62 12.31 -14.38
CA PHE A 518 -19.08 10.98 -13.98
C PHE A 518 -20.38 11.05 -13.17
N TRP A 519 -20.46 11.89 -12.15
CA TRP A 519 -21.61 11.95 -11.25
C TRP A 519 -22.90 12.36 -11.98
N TYR A 520 -22.86 13.43 -12.77
CA TYR A 520 -24.03 13.90 -13.53
C TYR A 520 -24.46 12.90 -14.61
N SER A 521 -23.51 12.39 -15.40
CA SER A 521 -23.83 11.38 -16.43
C SER A 521 -24.36 10.08 -15.84
N HIS A 522 -23.89 9.68 -14.64
CA HIS A 522 -24.40 8.49 -13.99
C HIS A 522 -25.87 8.65 -13.57
N HIS A 523 -26.31 9.85 -13.16
CA HIS A 523 -27.72 10.15 -12.83
C HIS A 523 -28.70 10.02 -14.01
N LEU A 524 -28.20 9.96 -15.25
CA LEU A 524 -29.02 9.60 -16.42
C LEU A 524 -29.71 8.24 -16.26
N PHE A 525 -29.27 7.40 -15.31
CA PHE A 525 -29.99 6.17 -14.94
C PHE A 525 -31.47 6.44 -14.63
N VAL A 526 -31.83 7.57 -14.03
CA VAL A 526 -33.24 7.89 -13.72
C VAL A 526 -34.07 7.92 -15.00
N VAL A 527 -33.57 8.58 -16.05
CA VAL A 527 -34.23 8.64 -17.37
C VAL A 527 -34.26 7.25 -18.01
N VAL A 528 -33.15 6.49 -17.93
CA VAL A 528 -33.07 5.13 -18.48
C VAL A 528 -34.10 4.19 -17.81
N TYR A 529 -34.31 4.26 -16.49
CA TYR A 529 -35.31 3.42 -15.82
C TYR A 529 -36.74 3.82 -16.19
N SER A 530 -37.03 5.12 -16.32
CA SER A 530 -38.33 5.58 -16.82
C SER A 530 -38.61 5.05 -18.23
N LEU A 531 -37.61 5.15 -19.13
CA LEU A 531 -37.71 4.61 -20.48
C LEU A 531 -37.80 3.07 -20.49
N LEU A 532 -37.12 2.38 -19.57
CA LEU A 532 -37.20 0.92 -19.45
C LEU A 532 -38.60 0.44 -19.03
N ILE A 533 -39.28 1.19 -18.16
CA ILE A 533 -40.67 0.91 -17.78
C ILE A 533 -41.58 1.09 -19.00
N VAL A 534 -41.45 2.21 -19.72
CA VAL A 534 -42.23 2.47 -20.95
C VAL A 534 -41.97 1.37 -21.99
N HIS A 535 -40.69 1.06 -22.25
CA HIS A 535 -40.28 -0.01 -23.15
C HIS A 535 -40.84 -1.39 -22.74
N GLY A 536 -40.95 -1.66 -21.43
CA GLY A 536 -41.54 -2.89 -20.90
C GLY A 536 -43.07 -2.95 -20.91
N ILE A 537 -43.75 -1.81 -20.97
CA ILE A 537 -45.22 -1.73 -21.06
C ILE A 537 -45.69 -1.92 -22.50
N PHE A 538 -45.02 -1.29 -23.47
CA PHE A 538 -45.36 -1.37 -24.88
C PHE A 538 -44.63 -2.52 -25.57
N LEU A 539 -44.73 -3.77 -25.10
CA LEU A 539 -44.03 -4.90 -25.75
C LEU A 539 -44.82 -5.47 -26.95
N TYR A 540 -44.21 -5.52 -28.14
CA TYR A 540 -44.74 -6.16 -29.35
C TYR A 540 -45.40 -7.54 -29.14
N LEU A 541 -44.65 -8.50 -28.59
CA LEU A 541 -45.01 -9.93 -28.59
C LEU A 541 -45.80 -10.36 -27.34
N THR A 542 -46.16 -9.43 -26.45
CA THR A 542 -46.86 -9.75 -25.19
C THR A 542 -47.79 -8.61 -24.80
N LYS A 543 -49.07 -8.78 -25.13
CA LYS A 543 -50.11 -7.75 -24.91
C LYS A 543 -50.71 -7.80 -23.50
N GLU A 544 -50.91 -8.99 -22.96
CA GLU A 544 -51.50 -9.19 -21.63
C GLU A 544 -50.62 -8.63 -20.51
N TRP A 545 -51.20 -7.78 -19.66
CA TRP A 545 -50.46 -7.01 -18.67
C TRP A 545 -49.71 -7.87 -17.64
N TYR A 546 -50.33 -8.96 -17.17
CA TYR A 546 -49.76 -9.86 -16.17
C TYR A 546 -48.58 -10.69 -16.70
N LYS A 547 -48.45 -10.84 -18.03
CA LYS A 547 -47.29 -11.49 -18.67
C LYS A 547 -46.12 -10.53 -18.91
N LYS A 548 -46.32 -9.21 -18.73
CA LYS A 548 -45.26 -8.20 -18.85
C LYS A 548 -44.43 -8.15 -17.57
N THR A 549 -43.46 -9.05 -17.45
CA THR A 549 -42.70 -9.25 -16.20
C THR A 549 -41.77 -8.11 -15.80
N THR A 550 -41.49 -7.13 -16.67
CA THR A 550 -40.51 -6.06 -16.41
C THR A 550 -40.79 -5.29 -15.11
N TRP A 551 -42.04 -4.88 -14.87
CA TRP A 551 -42.41 -4.15 -13.65
C TRP A 551 -42.22 -5.01 -12.39
N MET A 552 -42.42 -6.33 -12.48
CA MET A 552 -42.28 -7.25 -11.36
C MET A 552 -40.83 -7.35 -10.89
N TYR A 553 -39.87 -7.39 -11.84
CA TYR A 553 -38.44 -7.37 -11.51
C TYR A 553 -38.01 -6.04 -10.89
N LEU A 554 -38.56 -4.92 -11.36
CA LEU A 554 -38.13 -3.59 -10.94
C LEU A 554 -38.81 -3.09 -9.67
N ALA A 555 -40.02 -3.54 -9.35
CA ALA A 555 -40.81 -3.02 -8.23
C ALA A 555 -40.05 -3.04 -6.90
N ILE A 556 -39.56 -4.21 -6.47
CA ILE A 556 -38.89 -4.34 -5.17
C ILE A 556 -37.58 -3.54 -5.13
N PRO A 557 -36.62 -3.69 -6.06
CA PRO A 557 -35.34 -2.96 -5.98
C PRO A 557 -35.49 -1.44 -6.13
N VAL A 558 -36.39 -0.97 -7.01
CA VAL A 558 -36.63 0.47 -7.18
C VAL A 558 -37.28 1.05 -5.93
N SER A 559 -38.27 0.37 -5.35
CA SER A 559 -38.89 0.81 -4.08
C SER A 559 -37.89 0.82 -2.93
N LEU A 560 -37.04 -0.21 -2.81
CA LEU A 560 -35.98 -0.25 -1.78
C LEU A 560 -34.96 0.89 -1.98
N TYR A 561 -34.55 1.14 -3.22
CA TYR A 561 -33.64 2.24 -3.55
C TYR A 561 -34.28 3.60 -3.24
N ALA A 562 -35.53 3.81 -3.64
CA ALA A 562 -36.27 5.04 -3.37
C ALA A 562 -36.46 5.27 -1.85
N TRP A 563 -36.77 4.21 -1.10
CA TRP A 563 -36.84 4.24 0.36
C TRP A 563 -35.49 4.63 0.98
N GLU A 564 -34.38 4.05 0.50
CA GLU A 564 -33.06 4.43 0.99
C GLU A 564 -32.73 5.90 0.68
N ARG A 565 -33.09 6.40 -0.51
CA ARG A 565 -32.91 7.82 -0.84
C ARG A 565 -33.76 8.73 0.02
N LEU A 566 -35.02 8.35 0.29
CA LEU A 566 -35.92 9.11 1.15
C LEU A 566 -35.40 9.16 2.60
N THR A 567 -35.00 8.03 3.16
CA THR A 567 -34.41 7.97 4.52
C THR A 567 -33.16 8.82 4.64
N ARG A 568 -32.32 8.87 3.60
CA ARG A 568 -31.14 9.74 3.55
C ARG A 568 -31.52 11.22 3.58
N VAL A 569 -32.46 11.65 2.74
CA VAL A 569 -32.93 13.04 2.68
C VAL A 569 -33.52 13.47 4.02
N LEU A 570 -34.37 12.63 4.63
CA LEU A 570 -34.95 12.89 5.94
C LEU A 570 -33.85 13.01 7.01
N ARG A 571 -32.88 12.08 7.06
CA ARG A 571 -31.77 12.13 8.02
C ARG A 571 -30.88 13.35 7.85
N SER A 572 -30.50 13.71 6.62
CA SER A 572 -29.60 14.83 6.33
C SER A 572 -30.26 16.20 6.52
N SER A 573 -31.59 16.28 6.39
CA SER A 573 -32.34 17.52 6.52
C SER A 573 -32.52 17.97 7.98
N ILE A 574 -32.28 17.07 8.96
CA ILE A 574 -32.83 17.27 10.31
C ILE A 574 -31.97 18.19 11.19
N LYS A 575 -30.62 18.23 11.12
CA LYS A 575 -29.81 19.19 11.92
C LYS A 575 -28.47 19.56 11.27
N ALA A 576 -28.22 20.85 11.10
CA ALA A 576 -26.87 21.37 10.87
C ALA A 576 -26.02 21.15 12.13
N VAL A 577 -24.75 20.83 11.93
CA VAL A 577 -23.83 20.59 13.04
C VAL A 577 -23.08 21.88 13.34
N SER A 578 -22.97 22.23 14.63
CA SER A 578 -22.13 23.35 15.05
C SER A 578 -20.66 22.97 15.00
N ILE A 579 -19.85 23.84 14.39
CA ILE A 579 -18.41 23.68 14.34
C ILE A 579 -17.83 24.20 15.66
N SER A 580 -17.04 23.36 16.30
CA SER A 580 -16.44 23.65 17.61
C SER A 580 -14.99 24.14 17.49
N LYS A 581 -14.25 23.56 16.54
CA LYS A 581 -12.84 23.87 16.31
C LYS A 581 -12.44 23.55 14.88
N VAL A 582 -11.64 24.43 14.30
CA VAL A 582 -11.05 24.29 12.97
C VAL A 582 -9.55 24.44 13.07
N ALA A 583 -8.81 23.52 12.47
CA ALA A 583 -7.35 23.61 12.39
C ALA A 583 -6.87 23.35 10.96
N VAL A 584 -6.02 24.23 10.45
CA VAL A 584 -5.37 24.08 9.14
C VAL A 584 -3.93 23.67 9.36
N TYR A 585 -3.61 22.44 8.97
CA TYR A 585 -2.28 21.87 9.12
C TYR A 585 -1.39 22.07 7.87
N PRO A 586 -0.06 22.08 8.05
CA PRO A 586 0.90 21.93 6.96
C PRO A 586 0.61 20.68 6.11
N GLY A 587 0.94 20.72 4.81
CA GLY A 587 0.61 19.62 3.88
C GLY A 587 -0.82 19.67 3.32
N ASN A 588 -1.46 20.84 3.44
CA ASN A 588 -2.81 21.14 2.96
C ASN A 588 -3.89 20.19 3.53
N VAL A 589 -3.96 20.08 4.86
CA VAL A 589 -4.98 19.31 5.57
C VAL A 589 -5.81 20.22 6.46
N LEU A 590 -7.13 20.08 6.38
CA LEU A 590 -8.11 20.76 7.21
C LEU A 590 -8.70 19.77 8.21
N ALA A 591 -8.60 20.04 9.51
CA ALA A 591 -9.30 19.29 10.54
C ALA A 591 -10.52 20.06 11.03
N LEU A 592 -11.68 19.41 10.97
CA LEU A 592 -12.95 19.95 11.44
C LEU A 592 -13.42 19.16 12.64
N HIS A 593 -13.61 19.84 13.76
CA HIS A 593 -14.24 19.31 14.97
C HIS A 593 -15.63 19.89 15.09
N MET A 594 -16.63 19.04 15.18
CA MET A 594 -18.04 19.40 15.12
C MET A 594 -18.81 18.71 16.25
N SER A 595 -19.93 19.29 16.67
CA SER A 595 -20.77 18.71 17.72
C SER A 595 -21.34 17.35 17.30
N LYS A 596 -21.50 16.43 18.25
CA LYS A 596 -22.08 15.12 17.98
C LYS A 596 -23.61 15.22 18.06
N PRO A 597 -24.38 14.97 16.98
CA PRO A 597 -25.83 15.04 17.05
C PRO A 597 -26.41 14.02 18.03
N HIS A 598 -27.51 14.38 18.69
CA HIS A 598 -28.21 13.48 19.61
C HIS A 598 -28.63 12.19 18.89
N GLY A 599 -28.25 11.02 19.43
CA GLY A 599 -28.52 9.71 18.85
C GLY A 599 -27.54 9.27 17.74
N PHE A 600 -26.53 10.07 17.39
CA PHE A 600 -25.52 9.68 16.40
C PHE A 600 -24.54 8.64 16.99
N ARG A 601 -24.82 7.35 16.75
CA ARG A 601 -24.01 6.22 17.20
C ARG A 601 -23.24 5.61 16.04
N TYR A 602 -21.91 5.56 16.15
CA TYR A 602 -21.01 5.01 15.14
C TYR A 602 -19.97 4.07 15.76
N LYS A 603 -19.24 3.34 14.91
CA LYS A 603 -18.10 2.48 15.29
C LYS A 603 -16.81 3.05 14.68
N SER A 604 -15.67 2.83 15.33
CA SER A 604 -14.37 3.25 14.77
C SER A 604 -14.12 2.65 13.40
N GLY A 605 -13.45 3.39 12.53
CA GLY A 605 -13.22 3.03 11.13
C GLY A 605 -14.41 3.30 10.19
N GLN A 606 -15.57 3.75 10.69
CA GLN A 606 -16.67 4.21 9.85
C GLN A 606 -16.39 5.61 9.26
N TYR A 607 -17.11 5.94 8.20
CA TYR A 607 -17.03 7.25 7.53
C TYR A 607 -18.40 7.92 7.48
N MET A 608 -18.41 9.23 7.19
CA MET A 608 -19.62 10.01 6.97
C MET A 608 -19.45 10.91 5.76
N PHE A 609 -20.56 11.34 5.18
CA PHE A 609 -20.56 12.37 4.16
C PHE A 609 -20.69 13.75 4.80
N VAL A 610 -19.93 14.69 4.27
CA VAL A 610 -19.94 16.10 4.67
C VAL A 610 -20.38 16.93 3.48
N ASN A 611 -21.28 17.87 3.74
CA ASN A 611 -21.70 18.91 2.81
C ASN A 611 -21.46 20.27 3.46
N CYS A 612 -20.95 21.23 2.68
CA CYS A 612 -20.76 22.61 3.10
C CYS A 612 -21.47 23.51 2.10
N ALA A 613 -22.54 24.16 2.53
CA ALA A 613 -23.39 24.97 1.65
C ALA A 613 -22.65 26.17 1.03
N ALA A 614 -21.64 26.69 1.73
CA ALA A 614 -20.79 27.78 1.23
C ALA A 614 -19.88 27.38 0.05
N VAL A 615 -19.61 26.07 -0.12
CA VAL A 615 -18.81 25.55 -1.24
C VAL A 615 -19.74 25.06 -2.36
N SER A 616 -20.63 24.14 -2.02
CA SER A 616 -21.62 23.62 -2.95
C SER A 616 -22.81 23.03 -2.19
N PRO A 617 -24.05 23.51 -2.43
CA PRO A 617 -25.22 23.08 -1.68
C PRO A 617 -25.66 21.64 -1.98
N PHE A 618 -25.22 21.05 -3.10
CA PHE A 618 -25.67 19.73 -3.54
C PHE A 618 -24.59 18.64 -3.45
N GLU A 619 -23.33 19.00 -3.28
CA GLU A 619 -22.22 18.03 -3.27
C GLU A 619 -21.97 17.46 -1.88
N TRP A 620 -21.90 16.13 -1.82
CA TRP A 620 -21.61 15.38 -0.59
C TRP A 620 -20.33 14.58 -0.78
N HIS A 621 -19.35 14.79 0.10
CA HIS A 621 -18.04 14.15 0.02
C HIS A 621 -17.80 13.24 1.24
N PRO A 622 -17.32 11.99 1.04
CA PRO A 622 -17.11 11.04 2.13
C PRO A 622 -15.76 11.26 2.85
N PHE A 623 -15.79 11.25 4.18
CA PHE A 623 -14.60 11.35 5.03
C PHE A 623 -14.67 10.38 6.21
N SER A 624 -13.55 9.71 6.50
CA SER A 624 -13.41 8.84 7.66
C SER A 624 -13.57 9.65 8.95
N ILE A 625 -14.33 9.11 9.90
CA ILE A 625 -14.50 9.72 11.22
C ILE A 625 -13.20 9.47 12.00
N THR A 626 -12.52 10.53 12.43
CA THR A 626 -11.24 10.44 13.15
C THR A 626 -11.40 10.37 14.66
N SER A 627 -12.52 10.84 15.20
CA SER A 627 -12.86 10.73 16.62
C SER A 627 -13.24 9.29 17.00
N ALA A 628 -13.05 8.92 18.27
CA ALA A 628 -13.51 7.64 18.81
C ALA A 628 -15.02 7.68 19.13
N PRO A 629 -15.74 6.55 19.03
CA PRO A 629 -17.17 6.47 19.36
C PRO A 629 -17.56 7.01 20.74
N GLY A 630 -16.64 6.92 21.71
CA GLY A 630 -16.80 7.46 23.07
C GLY A 630 -16.64 8.97 23.18
N ASP A 631 -16.08 9.64 22.18
CA ASP A 631 -15.90 11.10 22.21
C ASP A 631 -17.27 11.83 22.14
N ASN A 632 -17.35 12.99 22.82
CA ASN A 632 -18.51 13.89 22.81
C ASN A 632 -18.59 14.79 21.56
N TYR A 633 -17.59 14.71 20.69
CA TYR A 633 -17.50 15.44 19.43
C TYR A 633 -17.28 14.48 18.26
N LEU A 634 -17.50 14.99 17.05
CA LEU A 634 -17.11 14.34 15.81
C LEU A 634 -15.94 15.09 15.19
N SER A 635 -14.95 14.36 14.66
CA SER A 635 -13.86 15.00 13.91
C SER A 635 -13.61 14.31 12.58
N VAL A 636 -13.18 15.10 11.60
CA VAL A 636 -12.71 14.65 10.29
C VAL A 636 -11.44 15.40 9.91
N HIS A 637 -10.51 14.72 9.23
CA HIS A 637 -9.30 15.33 8.67
C HIS A 637 -9.32 15.19 7.14
N ILE A 638 -9.32 16.33 6.46
CA ILE A 638 -9.59 16.47 5.03
C ILE A 638 -8.33 16.98 4.33
N ARG A 639 -7.71 16.15 3.48
CA ARG A 639 -6.61 16.59 2.62
C ARG A 639 -7.14 17.28 1.37
N THR A 640 -6.58 18.42 0.99
CA THR A 640 -6.97 19.10 -0.25
C THR A 640 -6.38 18.38 -1.46
N LEU A 641 -7.21 17.68 -2.21
CA LEU A 641 -6.82 16.92 -3.40
C LEU A 641 -7.61 17.30 -4.66
N GLY A 642 -8.76 17.96 -4.49
CA GLY A 642 -9.64 18.40 -5.57
C GLY A 642 -10.20 19.80 -5.36
N ASP A 643 -10.97 20.26 -6.33
CA ASP A 643 -11.66 21.55 -6.38
C ASP A 643 -12.52 21.81 -5.14
N TRP A 644 -13.41 20.89 -4.79
CA TRP A 644 -14.29 21.04 -3.64
C TRP A 644 -13.50 21.13 -2.33
N THR A 645 -12.51 20.25 -2.13
CA THR A 645 -11.68 20.26 -0.91
C THR A 645 -10.79 21.50 -0.79
N LEU A 646 -10.36 22.07 -1.92
CA LEU A 646 -9.57 23.29 -1.94
C LEU A 646 -10.44 24.48 -1.55
N GLN A 647 -11.62 24.62 -2.15
CA GLN A 647 -12.58 25.67 -1.79
C GLN A 647 -13.02 25.56 -0.33
N LEU A 648 -13.28 24.34 0.16
CA LEU A 648 -13.58 24.11 1.57
C LEU A 648 -12.48 24.66 2.47
N ARG A 649 -11.22 24.34 2.17
CA ARG A 649 -10.09 24.89 2.93
C ARG A 649 -10.04 26.41 2.85
N THR A 650 -10.22 27.01 1.67
CA THR A 650 -10.19 28.47 1.50
C THR A 650 -11.23 29.15 2.39
N VAL A 651 -12.49 28.71 2.30
CA VAL A 651 -13.60 29.24 3.11
C VAL A 651 -13.30 29.12 4.61
N PHE A 652 -12.80 27.96 5.07
CA PHE A 652 -12.46 27.79 6.47
C PHE A 652 -11.20 28.54 6.91
N SER A 653 -10.25 28.78 6.00
CA SER A 653 -9.03 29.54 6.30
C SER A 653 -9.28 31.03 6.42
N GLU A 654 -10.26 31.58 5.69
CA GLU A 654 -10.66 32.99 5.81
C GLU A 654 -11.29 33.29 7.19
N VAL A 655 -11.95 32.29 7.79
CA VAL A 655 -12.54 32.39 9.12
C VAL A 655 -11.51 32.14 10.24
N CYS A 656 -10.36 31.53 9.93
CA CYS A 656 -9.32 31.27 10.91
C CYS A 656 -8.39 32.47 11.11
N GLN A 657 -8.18 32.87 12.37
CA GLN A 657 -7.20 33.89 12.74
C GLN A 657 -5.79 33.28 12.84
N GLN A 658 -4.76 34.12 12.68
CA GLN A 658 -3.39 33.73 13.01
C GLN A 658 -3.24 33.62 14.54
N PRO A 659 -2.54 32.60 15.07
CA PRO A 659 -2.42 32.44 16.51
C PRO A 659 -1.62 33.59 17.14
N ASP A 660 -2.11 34.12 18.27
CA ASP A 660 -1.34 35.04 19.11
C ASP A 660 -0.19 34.28 19.80
N ASN A 661 1.01 34.83 19.72
CA ASN A 661 2.27 34.36 20.33
C ASN A 661 2.87 33.05 19.79
N GLY A 662 3.66 33.16 18.72
CA GLY A 662 4.99 32.51 18.57
C GLY A 662 5.12 30.98 18.59
N LYS A 663 4.06 30.21 18.84
CA LYS A 663 4.11 28.74 18.89
C LYS A 663 3.24 28.14 17.79
N SER A 664 3.94 27.62 16.77
CA SER A 664 3.43 26.97 15.55
C SER A 664 2.68 27.91 14.59
N GLY A 665 3.17 28.02 13.36
CA GLY A 665 2.48 28.69 12.23
C GLY A 665 1.22 27.96 11.73
N LEU A 666 0.41 27.44 12.65
CA LEU A 666 -0.82 26.70 12.41
C LEU A 666 -2.01 27.67 12.51
N LEU A 667 -2.79 27.83 11.44
CA LEU A 667 -4.03 28.60 11.51
C LEU A 667 -5.08 27.77 12.27
N ARG A 668 -5.63 28.34 13.34
CA ARG A 668 -6.60 27.67 14.18
C ARG A 668 -7.67 28.66 14.64
N ALA A 669 -8.93 28.26 14.51
CA ALA A 669 -10.04 28.94 15.15
C ALA A 669 -10.68 27.99 16.14
N ASP A 670 -10.63 28.36 17.41
CA ASP A 670 -11.38 27.71 18.49
C ASP A 670 -12.54 28.64 18.86
N CYS A 671 -13.73 28.10 19.14
CA CYS A 671 -14.80 28.87 19.76
C CYS A 671 -14.44 29.14 21.23
N VAL A 672 -13.65 30.18 21.50
CA VAL A 672 -13.37 30.62 22.88
C VAL A 672 -14.46 31.63 23.30
N GLN A 673 -14.96 31.48 24.53
CA GLN A 673 -16.04 32.30 25.12
C GLN A 673 -15.85 33.80 24.85
N GLY A 674 -16.69 34.37 23.97
CA GLY A 674 -16.82 35.82 23.79
C GLY A 674 -16.97 36.30 22.34
N GLN A 675 -16.43 35.57 21.35
CA GLN A 675 -16.63 35.84 19.93
C GLN A 675 -16.81 34.51 19.20
N ASN A 676 -18.03 34.22 18.72
CA ASN A 676 -18.26 33.08 17.85
C ASN A 676 -17.94 33.50 16.41
N PRO A 677 -16.84 33.02 15.79
CA PRO A 677 -16.67 33.18 14.36
C PRO A 677 -17.87 32.58 13.63
N ASP A 678 -18.40 33.29 12.64
CA ASP A 678 -19.54 32.83 11.84
C ASP A 678 -19.08 31.71 10.89
N PHE A 679 -19.05 30.49 11.42
CA PHE A 679 -18.61 29.34 10.66
C PHE A 679 -19.65 28.94 9.60
N PRO A 680 -19.19 28.52 8.40
CA PRO A 680 -20.06 28.00 7.37
C PRO A 680 -20.92 26.84 7.86
N ARG A 681 -22.19 26.84 7.43
CA ARG A 681 -23.12 25.75 7.76
C ARG A 681 -22.67 24.43 7.14
N VAL A 682 -22.38 23.45 8.00
CA VAL A 682 -22.02 22.08 7.60
C VAL A 682 -23.14 21.10 7.94
N LEU A 683 -23.44 20.24 6.96
CA LEU A 683 -24.39 19.14 7.08
C LEU A 683 -23.62 17.81 7.04
N ILE A 684 -24.07 16.84 7.85
CA ILE A 684 -23.48 15.50 7.88
C ILE A 684 -24.51 14.43 7.58
N ASP A 685 -24.06 13.35 6.94
CA ASP A 685 -24.87 12.18 6.65
C ASP A 685 -24.07 10.91 6.93
N GLY A 686 -24.56 10.05 7.82
CA GLY A 686 -23.87 8.85 8.26
C GLY A 686 -24.42 8.32 9.59
N PRO A 687 -23.69 7.39 10.23
CA PRO A 687 -22.42 6.80 9.78
C PRO A 687 -22.61 5.70 8.72
N TYR A 688 -21.58 5.50 7.89
CA TYR A 688 -21.53 4.44 6.88
C TYR A 688 -20.46 3.41 7.23
N GLY A 689 -20.78 2.15 6.95
CA GLY A 689 -19.92 1.01 7.24
C GLY A 689 -18.68 0.94 6.35
N ALA A 690 -17.53 0.62 6.94
CA ALA A 690 -16.27 0.33 6.23
C ALA A 690 -15.63 -0.96 6.78
N PRO A 691 -14.74 -1.64 6.02
CA PRO A 691 -14.06 -2.87 6.49
C PRO A 691 -13.32 -2.72 7.83
N ALA A 692 -12.73 -1.55 8.09
CA ALA A 692 -11.95 -1.23 9.29
C ALA A 692 -12.75 -1.35 10.60
N GLN A 693 -14.08 -1.27 10.54
CA GLN A 693 -14.93 -1.42 11.73
C GLN A 693 -14.83 -2.82 12.37
N ASP A 694 -14.37 -3.82 11.61
CA ASP A 694 -14.32 -5.22 12.03
C ASP A 694 -13.08 -5.56 12.86
N TYR A 695 -12.23 -4.58 13.16
CA TYR A 695 -11.01 -4.76 13.95
C TYR A 695 -11.28 -5.43 15.31
N LYS A 696 -12.42 -5.14 15.96
CA LYS A 696 -12.82 -5.76 17.25
C LYS A 696 -12.98 -7.29 17.19
N LYS A 697 -13.10 -7.87 15.99
CA LYS A 697 -13.20 -9.33 15.79
C LYS A 697 -11.85 -10.05 15.94
N TYR A 698 -10.75 -9.32 15.90
CA TYR A 698 -9.39 -9.84 15.90
C TYR A 698 -8.69 -9.60 17.23
N GLU A 699 -7.93 -10.59 17.68
CA GLU A 699 -7.08 -10.49 18.88
C GLU A 699 -5.84 -9.64 18.61
N VAL A 700 -5.29 -9.77 17.41
CA VAL A 700 -4.13 -9.00 16.95
C VAL A 700 -4.50 -8.22 15.70
N VAL A 701 -4.20 -6.93 15.67
CA VAL A 701 -4.46 -6.07 14.51
C VAL A 701 -3.19 -5.42 13.99
N LEU A 702 -3.02 -5.42 12.68
CA LEU A 702 -1.99 -4.67 11.97
C LEU A 702 -2.66 -3.53 11.20
N LEU A 703 -2.51 -2.31 11.71
CA LEU A 703 -3.09 -1.08 11.17
C LEU A 703 -2.04 -0.36 10.31
N VAL A 704 -2.27 -0.24 9.01
CA VAL A 704 -1.34 0.39 8.07
C VAL A 704 -1.98 1.61 7.39
N GLY A 705 -1.58 2.81 7.79
CA GLY A 705 -2.04 4.07 7.22
C GLY A 705 -0.97 4.76 6.39
N LEU A 706 -1.26 5.09 5.12
CA LEU A 706 -0.34 5.90 4.28
C LEU A 706 -0.85 7.34 4.15
N GLY A 707 -0.05 8.33 4.58
CA GLY A 707 -0.42 9.74 4.57
C GLY A 707 -1.74 9.99 5.33
N ILE A 708 -2.70 10.67 4.68
CA ILE A 708 -4.03 10.92 5.26
C ILE A 708 -4.85 9.62 5.47
N GLY A 709 -4.42 8.52 4.86
CA GLY A 709 -5.00 7.19 5.07
C GLY A 709 -4.91 6.68 6.51
N ALA A 710 -4.13 7.32 7.39
CA ALA A 710 -4.12 7.01 8.82
C ALA A 710 -5.44 7.35 9.55
N THR A 711 -6.27 8.22 8.98
CA THR A 711 -7.52 8.72 9.62
C THR A 711 -8.43 7.65 10.26
N PRO A 712 -8.86 6.56 9.58
CA PRO A 712 -9.67 5.53 10.21
C PRO A 712 -8.91 4.74 11.28
N MET A 713 -7.58 4.58 11.14
CA MET A 713 -6.75 3.89 12.14
C MET A 713 -6.61 4.72 13.41
N ILE A 714 -6.53 6.05 13.32
CA ILE A 714 -6.49 6.92 14.49
C ILE A 714 -7.76 6.77 15.33
N SER A 715 -8.94 6.71 14.69
CA SER A 715 -10.21 6.42 15.38
C SER A 715 -10.21 5.04 16.05
N ILE A 716 -9.58 4.04 15.42
CA ILE A 716 -9.41 2.71 16.01
C ILE A 716 -8.48 2.75 17.22
N LEU A 717 -7.33 3.41 17.11
CA LEU A 717 -6.36 3.52 18.22
C LEU A 717 -6.99 4.16 19.46
N LYS A 718 -7.66 5.29 19.28
CA LYS A 718 -8.37 5.95 20.38
C LYS A 718 -9.45 5.05 21.01
N ASP A 719 -10.20 4.30 20.20
CA ASP A 719 -11.19 3.35 20.71
C ASP A 719 -10.52 2.17 21.43
N ILE A 720 -9.38 1.66 20.95
CA ILE A 720 -8.61 0.63 21.67
C ILE A 720 -8.18 1.15 23.06
N VAL A 721 -7.57 2.33 23.15
CA VAL A 721 -7.15 2.94 24.42
C VAL A 721 -8.34 3.13 25.37
N ASN A 722 -9.46 3.67 24.87
CA ASN A 722 -10.65 3.87 25.69
C ASN A 722 -11.25 2.54 26.21
N ASN A 723 -11.22 1.47 25.42
CA ASN A 723 -11.70 0.16 25.87
C ASN A 723 -10.74 -0.48 26.89
N ILE A 724 -9.42 -0.29 26.75
CA ILE A 724 -8.44 -0.77 27.74
C ILE A 724 -8.65 -0.09 29.08
N ARG A 725 -8.78 1.24 29.08
CA ARG A 725 -9.06 2.03 30.30
C ARG A 725 -10.33 1.58 31.01
N ALA A 726 -11.42 1.41 30.25
CA ALA A 726 -12.68 0.93 30.82
C ALA A 726 -12.54 -0.47 31.46
N MET A 727 -11.71 -1.35 30.88
CA MET A 727 -11.45 -2.67 31.47
C MET A 727 -10.61 -2.58 32.75
N GLU A 728 -9.61 -1.70 32.79
CA GLU A 728 -8.77 -1.46 33.98
C GLU A 728 -9.61 -0.88 35.12
N GLU A 729 -10.45 0.13 34.84
CA GLU A 729 -11.36 0.73 35.82
C GLU A 729 -12.38 -0.29 36.36
N GLU A 730 -12.89 -1.19 35.52
CA GLU A 730 -13.78 -2.28 35.96
C GLU A 730 -13.06 -3.30 36.85
N GLU A 731 -11.80 -3.66 36.53
CA GLU A 731 -10.99 -4.60 37.32
C GLU A 731 -10.62 -4.01 38.70
N GLU A 732 -10.29 -2.72 38.77
CA GLU A 732 -9.99 -2.03 40.03
C GLU A 732 -11.23 -1.93 40.95
N ASN A 733 -12.40 -1.60 40.39
CA ASN A 733 -13.64 -1.51 41.18
C ASN A 733 -14.07 -2.87 41.76
N VAL A 734 -13.88 -3.96 41.03
CA VAL A 734 -14.14 -5.33 41.54
C VAL A 734 -13.11 -5.74 42.61
N GLY A 735 -11.86 -5.26 42.51
CA GLY A 735 -10.83 -5.46 43.52
C GLY A 735 -11.14 -4.81 44.87
N LEU A 736 -11.84 -3.67 44.87
CA LEU A 736 -12.25 -2.94 46.08
C LEU A 736 -13.53 -3.50 46.72
N GLU A 737 -14.49 -4.01 45.93
CA GLU A 737 -15.73 -4.61 46.47
C GLU A 737 -15.52 -5.99 47.13
N ASN A 738 -14.45 -6.71 46.76
CA ASN A 738 -14.12 -8.01 47.38
C ASN A 738 -13.62 -7.92 48.84
N GLY A 739 -13.56 -6.73 49.43
CA GLY A 739 -13.38 -6.55 50.88
C GLY A 739 -14.62 -6.94 51.72
N ASN A 740 -15.81 -7.03 51.11
CA ASN A 740 -17.04 -7.39 51.81
C ASN A 740 -17.81 -8.51 51.07
N GLY A 741 -17.36 -9.76 51.25
CA GLY A 741 -18.18 -10.98 51.43
C GLY A 741 -19.37 -11.32 50.51
N TRP A 742 -19.67 -10.60 49.43
CA TRP A 742 -20.82 -10.88 48.55
C TRP A 742 -20.39 -10.95 47.08
N VAL A 743 -20.23 -12.18 46.60
CA VAL A 743 -19.93 -12.48 45.19
C VAL A 743 -21.21 -12.28 44.37
N SER A 744 -21.39 -11.07 43.85
CA SER A 744 -22.35 -10.85 42.76
C SER A 744 -21.74 -11.38 41.45
N PRO A 745 -22.50 -12.11 40.61
CA PRO A 745 -21.97 -12.61 39.34
C PRO A 745 -21.62 -11.42 38.43
N PRO A 746 -20.50 -11.48 37.68
CA PRO A 746 -20.07 -10.37 36.85
C PRO A 746 -21.15 -10.02 35.81
N PRO A 747 -21.39 -8.73 35.52
CA PRO A 747 -22.37 -8.34 34.51
C PRO A 747 -22.02 -9.01 33.18
N LYS A 748 -23.04 -9.58 32.52
CA LYS A 748 -22.90 -10.27 31.23
C LYS A 748 -22.16 -9.38 30.23
N ARG A 749 -20.90 -9.72 29.93
CA ARG A 749 -20.02 -9.08 28.93
C ARG A 749 -20.80 -8.79 27.64
N LYS A 750 -21.17 -7.52 27.40
CA LYS A 750 -21.72 -7.07 26.11
C LYS A 750 -20.56 -7.02 25.11
N ASP A 751 -20.48 -8.03 24.24
CA ASP A 751 -19.50 -8.17 23.14
C ASP A 751 -18.04 -7.91 23.58
N SER A 752 -17.40 -8.93 24.17
CA SER A 752 -16.02 -8.90 24.63
C SER A 752 -15.07 -8.32 23.57
N PHE A 753 -14.55 -7.11 23.81
CA PHE A 753 -13.45 -6.55 23.06
C PHE A 753 -12.28 -7.56 23.06
N LYS A 754 -11.94 -8.09 21.87
CA LYS A 754 -10.96 -9.18 21.75
C LYS A 754 -9.53 -8.69 21.54
N THR A 755 -9.35 -7.46 21.09
CA THR A 755 -8.05 -6.96 20.65
C THR A 755 -7.11 -6.82 21.85
N ARG A 756 -6.04 -7.63 21.86
CA ARG A 756 -5.00 -7.68 22.89
C ARG A 756 -3.68 -7.07 22.45
N ARG A 757 -3.45 -6.95 21.13
CA ARG A 757 -2.26 -6.31 20.57
C ARG A 757 -2.61 -5.57 19.28
N ALA A 758 -2.12 -4.34 19.14
CA ALA A 758 -2.25 -3.53 17.94
C ALA A 758 -0.89 -3.03 17.47
N TYR A 759 -0.57 -3.28 16.20
CA TYR A 759 0.62 -2.73 15.54
C TYR A 759 0.17 -1.63 14.58
N PHE A 760 0.58 -0.40 14.82
CA PHE A 760 0.24 0.74 13.97
C PHE A 760 1.45 1.23 13.20
N TYR A 761 1.38 1.14 11.87
CA TYR A 761 2.37 1.66 10.95
C TYR A 761 1.78 2.87 10.22
N TRP A 762 2.26 4.05 10.60
CA TRP A 762 1.95 5.29 9.88
C TRP A 762 3.12 5.68 8.99
N VAL A 763 2.88 5.65 7.68
CA VAL A 763 3.92 5.96 6.68
C VAL A 763 3.53 7.22 5.94
N THR A 764 4.39 8.23 5.99
CA THR A 764 4.21 9.49 5.25
C THR A 764 5.48 9.86 4.49
N ARG A 765 5.36 10.79 3.54
CA ARG A 765 6.48 11.36 2.79
C ARG A 765 6.85 12.75 3.28
N GLU A 766 5.92 13.48 3.87
CA GLU A 766 6.13 14.88 4.25
C GLU A 766 6.26 14.97 5.78
N GLN A 767 7.30 15.66 6.27
CA GLN A 767 7.53 15.83 7.70
C GLN A 767 6.33 16.50 8.39
N GLY A 768 5.78 17.56 7.80
CA GLY A 768 4.61 18.27 8.34
C GLY A 768 3.33 17.44 8.41
N SER A 769 3.31 16.21 7.86
CA SER A 769 2.18 15.31 8.07
C SER A 769 2.06 14.80 9.50
N PHE A 770 3.17 14.72 10.23
CA PHE A 770 3.16 14.22 11.61
C PHE A 770 2.40 15.15 12.56
N ASP A 771 2.35 16.45 12.25
CA ASP A 771 1.60 17.44 13.03
C ASP A 771 0.10 17.15 13.08
N TRP A 772 -0.47 16.46 12.08
CA TRP A 772 -1.90 16.18 11.99
C TRP A 772 -2.43 15.38 13.18
N PHE A 773 -1.63 14.41 13.64
CA PHE A 773 -2.00 13.49 14.71
C PHE A 773 -1.01 13.51 15.88
N LYS A 774 -0.11 14.49 15.92
CA LYS A 774 0.94 14.61 16.96
C LYS A 774 0.38 14.51 18.37
N GLY A 775 -0.69 15.26 18.68
CA GLY A 775 -1.37 15.20 19.98
C GLY A 775 -1.89 13.79 20.29
N ILE A 776 -2.60 13.17 19.34
CA ILE A 776 -3.17 11.83 19.52
C ILE A 776 -2.06 10.76 19.67
N MET A 777 -0.96 10.87 18.92
CA MET A 777 0.15 9.93 19.03
C MET A 777 0.84 10.02 20.39
N ASN A 778 1.00 11.23 20.93
CA ASN A 778 1.54 11.43 22.27
C ASN A 778 0.58 10.91 23.34
N ASP A 779 -0.71 11.25 23.23
CA ASP A 779 -1.74 10.78 24.15
C ASP A 779 -1.77 9.24 24.18
N VAL A 780 -1.77 8.58 23.03
CA VAL A 780 -1.77 7.10 22.97
C VAL A 780 -0.48 6.53 23.56
N ALA A 781 0.67 7.13 23.29
CA ALA A 781 1.96 6.66 23.84
C ALA A 781 2.06 6.83 25.37
N GLU A 782 1.46 7.87 25.94
CA GLU A 782 1.44 8.11 27.39
C GLU A 782 0.42 7.22 28.12
N GLN A 783 -0.71 6.94 27.48
CA GLN A 783 -1.83 6.23 28.10
C GLN A 783 -1.71 4.69 27.99
N ASP A 784 -0.89 4.17 27.09
CA ASP A 784 -0.72 2.73 26.88
C ASP A 784 0.30 2.11 27.87
N HIS A 785 -0.10 2.02 29.14
CA HIS A 785 0.75 1.45 30.21
C HIS A 785 1.04 -0.05 30.02
N ASN A 786 0.09 -0.78 29.43
CA ASN A 786 0.17 -2.22 29.20
C ASN A 786 0.88 -2.60 27.90
N HIS A 787 1.41 -1.62 27.17
CA HIS A 787 2.06 -1.81 25.86
C HIS A 787 1.19 -2.62 24.89
N VAL A 788 -0.12 -2.37 24.86
CA VAL A 788 -1.06 -3.03 23.94
C VAL A 788 -0.85 -2.52 22.51
N ILE A 789 -0.41 -1.28 22.35
CA ILE A 789 -0.29 -0.57 21.08
C ILE A 789 1.18 -0.29 20.78
N GLU A 790 1.69 -0.90 19.71
CA GLU A 790 3.01 -0.60 19.17
C GLU A 790 2.90 0.41 18.02
N LEU A 791 3.39 1.63 18.26
CA LEU A 791 3.34 2.74 17.30
C LEU A 791 4.64 2.81 16.49
N HIS A 792 4.53 2.84 15.16
CA HIS A 792 5.65 3.00 14.24
C HIS A 792 5.39 4.11 13.22
N ASN A 793 6.16 5.19 13.33
CA ASN A 793 6.16 6.28 12.36
C ASN A 793 7.24 6.01 11.30
N TYR A 794 6.93 6.22 10.03
CA TYR A 794 7.89 6.10 8.93
C TYR A 794 7.87 7.34 8.04
N CYS A 795 9.03 7.97 7.89
CA CYS A 795 9.23 9.10 6.99
C CYS A 795 9.98 8.65 5.73
N THR A 796 9.26 8.53 4.62
CA THR A 796 9.79 7.98 3.36
C THR A 796 10.55 8.98 2.50
N SER A 797 10.58 10.27 2.86
CA SER A 797 11.48 11.25 2.22
C SER A 797 12.91 11.15 2.73
N VAL A 798 13.10 10.62 3.93
CA VAL A 798 14.42 10.46 4.55
C VAL A 798 15.07 9.19 4.00
N TYR A 799 16.35 9.28 3.64
CA TYR A 799 17.12 8.13 3.20
C TYR A 799 17.28 7.10 4.33
N GLU A 800 17.59 5.85 3.96
CA GLU A 800 17.66 4.72 4.89
C GLU A 800 18.69 4.99 6.01
N GLU A 801 18.41 4.47 7.21
CA GLU A 801 19.37 4.50 8.32
C GLU A 801 20.70 3.86 7.88
N GLY A 802 21.77 4.66 7.92
CA GLY A 802 23.08 4.29 7.39
C GLY A 802 23.42 4.91 6.04
N ASP A 803 22.58 5.75 5.44
CA ASP A 803 22.98 6.69 4.38
C ASP A 803 23.73 7.90 4.97
N ALA A 804 24.78 8.37 4.30
CA ALA A 804 25.55 9.53 4.76
C ALA A 804 24.67 10.79 4.87
N ARG A 805 23.69 10.96 3.98
CA ARG A 805 22.76 12.11 4.01
C ARG A 805 21.84 12.12 5.23
N SER A 806 21.61 10.97 5.86
CA SER A 806 20.69 10.83 6.99
C SER A 806 21.41 10.52 8.30
N ALA A 807 22.75 10.39 8.29
CA ALA A 807 23.54 9.99 9.45
C ALA A 807 23.45 11.00 10.60
N LEU A 808 23.66 12.28 10.33
CA LEU A 808 23.53 13.33 11.36
C LEU A 808 22.09 13.49 11.82
N ILE A 809 21.11 13.32 10.94
CA ILE A 809 19.69 13.36 11.32
C ILE A 809 19.36 12.19 12.24
N ALA A 810 19.85 10.97 11.96
CA ALA A 810 19.68 9.80 12.82
C ALA A 810 20.37 9.99 14.19
N MET A 811 21.58 10.57 14.18
CA MET A 811 22.35 10.89 15.38
C MET A 811 21.62 11.90 16.25
N LEU A 812 21.22 13.03 15.68
CA LEU A 812 20.43 14.07 16.33
C LEU A 812 19.11 13.52 16.88
N GLN A 813 18.45 12.64 16.12
CA GLN A 813 17.23 11.98 16.55
C GLN A 813 17.45 11.11 17.78
N SER A 814 18.55 10.33 17.82
CA SER A 814 18.87 9.53 19.01
C SER A 814 19.21 10.39 20.22
N LEU A 815 19.97 11.46 20.04
CA LEU A 815 20.35 12.38 21.11
C LEU A 815 19.13 13.08 21.71
N ASN A 816 18.31 13.72 20.88
CA ASN A 816 17.14 14.42 21.36
C ASN A 816 16.08 13.47 21.95
N HIS A 817 15.95 12.25 21.41
CA HIS A 817 15.04 11.26 22.00
C HIS A 817 15.54 10.76 23.36
N ALA A 818 16.85 10.58 23.54
CA ALA A 818 17.43 10.21 24.83
C ALA A 818 17.30 11.33 25.87
N LYS A 819 17.50 12.60 25.48
CA LYS A 819 17.45 13.76 26.37
C LYS A 819 16.01 14.19 26.71
N CYS A 820 15.17 14.32 25.69
CA CYS A 820 13.83 14.93 25.81
C CYS A 820 12.69 13.91 25.70
N GLY A 821 12.96 12.67 25.31
CA GLY A 821 11.92 11.67 25.03
C GLY A 821 11.09 11.98 23.78
N VAL A 822 11.55 12.89 22.91
CA VAL A 822 10.82 13.38 21.73
C VAL A 822 11.64 13.19 20.45
N ASP A 823 10.96 12.73 19.41
CA ASP A 823 11.50 12.53 18.08
C ASP A 823 11.62 13.85 17.30
N ILE A 824 12.79 14.15 16.74
CA ILE A 824 13.01 15.42 16.00
C ILE A 824 12.23 15.51 14.69
N VAL A 825 11.91 14.35 14.06
CA VAL A 825 11.28 14.33 12.74
C VAL A 825 9.78 14.55 12.89
N SER A 826 9.13 13.76 13.74
CA SER A 826 7.68 13.82 13.98
C SER A 826 7.29 14.79 15.09
N GLY A 827 8.21 15.18 15.97
CA GLY A 827 7.90 15.94 17.18
C GLY A 827 7.05 15.16 18.18
N THR A 828 6.93 13.84 18.04
CA THR A 828 6.14 12.97 18.94
C THR A 828 7.04 12.18 19.89
N ARG A 829 6.48 11.55 20.93
CA ARG A 829 7.24 10.60 21.77
C ARG A 829 7.61 9.30 21.04
N VAL A 830 6.95 9.03 19.92
CA VAL A 830 7.18 7.85 19.09
C VAL A 830 8.33 8.13 18.13
N LYS A 831 9.41 7.35 18.27
CA LYS A 831 10.57 7.46 17.39
C LYS A 831 10.20 7.11 15.94
N SER A 832 10.58 7.98 15.00
CA SER A 832 10.36 7.76 13.57
C SER A 832 11.44 6.87 12.96
N HIS A 833 11.05 5.99 12.05
CA HIS A 833 11.96 5.23 11.20
C HIS A 833 12.10 5.90 9.84
N PHE A 834 13.26 5.73 9.22
CA PHE A 834 13.52 6.28 7.89
C PHE A 834 13.25 5.27 6.78
N ALA A 835 13.09 5.79 5.56
CA ALA A 835 12.74 5.02 4.38
C ALA A 835 11.42 4.21 4.52
N LYS A 836 11.23 3.22 3.65
CA LYS A 836 10.00 2.40 3.60
C LYS A 836 10.10 1.21 4.55
N PRO A 837 9.01 0.82 5.24
CA PRO A 837 8.98 -0.40 6.03
C PRO A 837 9.26 -1.63 5.16
N ASN A 838 10.03 -2.57 5.71
CA ASN A 838 10.14 -3.91 5.12
C ASN A 838 8.96 -4.77 5.58
N TRP A 839 7.88 -4.74 4.81
CA TRP A 839 6.63 -5.44 5.17
C TRP A 839 6.82 -6.94 5.39
N ARG A 840 7.70 -7.60 4.64
CA ARG A 840 7.99 -9.03 4.87
C ARG A 840 8.57 -9.28 6.26
N THR A 841 9.47 -8.41 6.73
CA THR A 841 10.02 -8.50 8.08
C THR A 841 8.95 -8.24 9.13
N VAL A 842 8.05 -7.28 8.90
CA VAL A 842 6.91 -7.00 9.79
C VAL A 842 5.99 -8.21 9.94
N TYR A 843 5.55 -8.82 8.82
CA TYR A 843 4.72 -10.04 8.87
C TYR A 843 5.44 -11.20 9.55
N LYS A 844 6.75 -11.35 9.30
CA LYS A 844 7.57 -12.37 9.95
C LYS A 844 7.60 -12.17 11.47
N ARG A 845 7.82 -10.94 11.95
CA ARG A 845 7.82 -10.61 13.37
C ARG A 845 6.48 -10.93 14.01
N ILE A 846 5.37 -10.45 13.44
CA ILE A 846 4.02 -10.68 13.97
C ILE A 846 3.68 -12.18 14.01
N THR A 847 4.10 -12.95 13.01
CA THR A 847 3.90 -14.42 12.99
C THR A 847 4.60 -15.11 14.16
N LEU A 848 5.77 -14.61 14.55
CA LEU A 848 6.60 -15.19 15.61
C LEU A 848 6.12 -14.75 16.99
N ASP A 849 5.72 -13.49 17.12
CA ASP A 849 5.15 -12.94 18.36
C ASP A 849 3.79 -13.56 18.68
N HIS A 850 2.99 -13.90 17.65
CA HIS A 850 1.62 -14.40 17.79
C HIS A 850 1.39 -15.71 17.02
N PRO A 851 1.97 -16.83 17.48
CA PRO A 851 1.81 -18.12 16.82
C PRO A 851 0.34 -18.59 16.89
N SER A 852 -0.17 -19.16 15.80
CA SER A 852 -1.53 -19.73 15.72
C SER A 852 -2.67 -18.73 15.94
N SER A 853 -2.38 -17.44 15.92
CA SER A 853 -3.37 -16.37 16.08
C SER A 853 -3.98 -15.94 14.73
N ARG A 854 -5.15 -15.31 14.78
CA ARG A 854 -5.78 -14.68 13.61
C ARG A 854 -5.56 -13.17 13.66
N VAL A 855 -4.79 -12.65 12.71
CA VAL A 855 -4.37 -11.26 12.62
C VAL A 855 -5.21 -10.53 11.57
N GLY A 856 -5.85 -9.43 11.97
CA GLY A 856 -6.56 -8.54 11.07
C GLY A 856 -5.62 -7.48 10.50
N VAL A 857 -5.37 -7.49 9.19
CA VAL A 857 -4.55 -6.48 8.53
C VAL A 857 -5.44 -5.44 7.88
N PHE A 858 -5.42 -4.20 8.38
CA PHE A 858 -6.23 -3.10 7.87
C PHE A 858 -5.34 -2.08 7.16
N TYR A 859 -5.59 -1.87 5.86
CA TYR A 859 -4.80 -0.98 5.03
C TYR A 859 -5.65 0.15 4.44
N CYS A 860 -5.18 1.38 4.56
CA CYS A 860 -5.77 2.57 3.98
C CYS A 860 -4.69 3.45 3.36
N GLY A 861 -4.76 3.63 2.03
CA GLY A 861 -3.77 4.37 1.26
C GLY A 861 -3.79 4.06 -0.24
N PRO A 862 -2.84 4.61 -1.01
CA PRO A 862 -2.72 4.39 -2.45
C PRO A 862 -2.73 2.90 -2.88
N PRO A 863 -3.19 2.56 -4.09
CA PRO A 863 -3.36 1.16 -4.50
C PRO A 863 -2.05 0.39 -4.73
N ALA A 864 -0.91 1.07 -4.83
CA ALA A 864 0.38 0.45 -5.16
C ALA A 864 0.79 -0.64 -4.15
N LEU A 865 0.64 -0.36 -2.86
CA LEU A 865 1.06 -1.26 -1.78
C LEU A 865 0.04 -2.39 -1.50
N THR A 866 -1.22 -2.23 -1.96
CA THR A 866 -2.28 -3.22 -1.73
C THR A 866 -1.92 -4.61 -2.22
N LYS A 867 -1.30 -4.71 -3.41
CA LYS A 867 -0.96 -6.01 -4.00
C LYS A 867 0.11 -6.73 -3.18
N GLU A 868 1.13 -5.99 -2.74
CA GLU A 868 2.22 -6.52 -1.92
C GLU A 868 1.73 -7.00 -0.56
N LEU A 869 1.01 -6.16 0.20
CA LEU A 869 0.49 -6.55 1.51
C LEU A 869 -0.48 -7.73 1.44
N ARG A 870 -1.37 -7.74 0.44
CA ARG A 870 -2.29 -8.87 0.23
C ARG A 870 -1.54 -10.16 -0.10
N GLN A 871 -0.50 -10.07 -0.92
CA GLN A 871 0.32 -11.23 -1.26
C GLN A 871 1.10 -11.74 -0.04
N LEU A 872 1.66 -10.85 0.78
CA LEU A 872 2.32 -11.22 2.03
C LEU A 872 1.35 -11.87 3.01
N ALA A 873 0.15 -11.30 3.19
CA ALA A 873 -0.89 -11.89 4.03
C ALA A 873 -1.23 -13.32 3.60
N SER A 874 -1.46 -13.54 2.30
CA SER A 874 -1.73 -14.88 1.76
C SER A 874 -0.52 -15.81 1.94
N ASP A 875 0.69 -15.35 1.60
CA ASP A 875 1.92 -16.14 1.71
C ASP A 875 2.17 -16.63 3.15
N PHE A 876 2.05 -15.75 4.14
CA PHE A 876 2.27 -16.13 5.55
C PHE A 876 1.10 -16.98 6.09
N THR A 877 -0.14 -16.68 5.73
CA THR A 877 -1.33 -17.48 6.09
C THR A 877 -1.22 -18.94 5.65
N HIS A 878 -0.65 -19.16 4.46
CA HIS A 878 -0.55 -20.49 3.87
C HIS A 878 0.74 -21.24 4.23
N LYS A 879 1.79 -20.53 4.64
CA LYS A 879 3.09 -21.13 4.99
C LYS A 879 3.31 -21.29 6.50
N THR A 880 2.48 -20.63 7.33
CA THR A 880 2.63 -20.59 8.78
C THR A 880 1.30 -20.90 9.48
N ASN A 881 1.34 -21.11 10.79
CA ASN A 881 0.13 -21.39 11.59
C ASN A 881 -0.69 -20.12 11.86
N THR A 882 -0.09 -18.94 11.76
CA THR A 882 -0.77 -17.65 11.95
C THR A 882 -1.55 -17.27 10.69
N LYS A 883 -2.81 -16.87 10.86
CA LYS A 883 -3.71 -16.52 9.75
C LYS A 883 -3.85 -15.01 9.64
N PHE A 884 -3.61 -14.45 8.45
CA PHE A 884 -3.71 -13.02 8.18
C PHE A 884 -4.89 -12.72 7.25
N ASP A 885 -5.85 -11.93 7.75
CA ASP A 885 -6.98 -11.46 6.97
C ASP A 885 -6.74 -10.04 6.49
N PHE A 886 -6.64 -9.83 5.18
CA PHE A 886 -6.35 -8.53 4.60
C PHE A 886 -7.60 -7.75 4.23
N HIS A 887 -7.78 -6.59 4.85
CA HIS A 887 -8.86 -5.64 4.66
C HIS A 887 -8.33 -4.35 4.04
N LYS A 888 -9.00 -3.88 2.98
CA LYS A 888 -8.62 -2.65 2.28
C LYS A 888 -9.74 -1.62 2.35
N GLU A 889 -9.41 -0.44 2.86
CA GLU A 889 -10.24 0.75 2.75
C GLU A 889 -10.19 1.35 1.34
N ASN A 890 -11.36 1.75 0.82
CA ASN A 890 -11.49 2.39 -0.50
C ASN A 890 -12.13 3.77 -0.33
N PHE A 891 -11.31 4.76 0.06
CA PHE A 891 -11.67 6.17 0.07
C PHE A 891 -10.98 6.92 -1.06
#